data_AF-A0A2S8EZQ1-F1
#
_entry.id   AF-A0A2S8EZQ1-F1
#
_cell.length_a   1.000
_cell.length_b   1.000
_cell.length_c   1.000
_cell.angle_alpha   90.00
_cell.angle_beta   90.00
_cell.angle_gamma   90.00
#
_symmetry.space_group_name_H-M   'P 1'
#
loop_
_entity.id
_entity.type
_entity.pdbx_description
1 polymer ?
#
loop_
_entity_poly.entity_id
_entity_poly.type
_entity_poly.pdbx_seq_one_letter_code
_entity_poly.pdbx_strand_id
1 'polypeptide(L)'
;MPVHSSTACFFRRIFLAAMLLLACCGPLRSVYAENGGLFQLPIAPDKPVSGLYLELDTRWIDGSGYRPVRVTIATANGLPAPADRRLEVTLQPQYYNFNNRNPFPAVTREVQLSQGKTAETHTLLVPQQFLWNSIEITTREDGRRLKELSSESMSVVTTFVNGYYTEAYPATIVFHRNAPERDKRAGWILDQANRRDAGEEVDEIPDFRIFFNEQTLPTNQQLRSQLSDSPYQAVSALTFLTRTDLLPLSEIPASWQALTSADLIVLEKEDLETVSRNFPERFDVLRQWLLAGGNLLVWNAGRNGPDAIDQLLRSSSDETSPAWKQVSSDAVDTRDLGILEKLRGQTNRFVVANGGSYVPLAVRQGKLVETDDRVNGKATSAGTPLKMASRNEGFGKIVLVEKSPFPGTVGSWERIFATFHGDRLAWFQRHGMSRLRENLGFWEFLIPGVGVAPVTTFELLITLFVILIGPVNYFVLRSIGRLNFLIVTVPLGALMVTAVLMTYAMLSDGLSTKSRIRTVTLLDQETGRGASWSRQAYYAGLASSSGLNYPVDAAVYEYEQYPLTEHTGQKRMTWSDDQVLQGGYFRSRVTQQFLAIRPFQTPHRLAVSTQDGKLSVKNELGTKVSHLILLDEQGVQQFAKDIPAEAEKPLLMATSDDLSEFRRLINQCTLSLPEGFERRAYARNSSYRANYYVQSSNMPEIYQMDPSFNQALIEREIQNQMAHTFHAMGPRSYIAIVEHFPESPLGMNIRAGEKSIELVIGSW
;
A
#
# COMPACT_ATOMS: atom_id res chain seq x y z
N MET A 1 5.39 -7.32 73.88
CA MET A 1 6.14 -7.21 72.61
C MET A 1 5.88 -8.46 71.77
N PRO A 2 5.23 -8.34 70.61
CA PRO A 2 5.42 -9.30 69.55
C PRO A 2 5.94 -8.58 68.30
N VAL A 3 7.19 -8.87 67.95
CA VAL A 3 7.77 -8.65 66.64
C VAL A 3 7.39 -9.89 65.82
N HIS A 4 6.62 -9.74 64.73
CA HIS A 4 6.63 -10.59 63.52
C HIS A 4 5.40 -10.27 62.64
N SER A 5 5.48 -9.19 61.85
CA SER A 5 4.59 -9.00 60.69
C SER A 5 5.29 -8.34 59.48
N SER A 6 6.47 -7.75 59.68
CA SER A 6 7.20 -7.02 58.62
C SER A 6 7.95 -7.93 57.65
N THR A 7 8.44 -9.09 58.07
CA THR A 7 9.28 -9.97 57.22
C THR A 7 8.46 -10.75 56.20
N ALA A 8 7.24 -11.18 56.54
CA ALA A 8 6.37 -11.89 55.61
C ALA A 8 5.85 -10.99 54.47
N CYS A 9 5.57 -9.72 54.74
CA CYS A 9 5.12 -8.76 53.72
C CYS A 9 6.27 -8.35 52.77
N PHE A 10 7.49 -8.24 53.30
CA PHE A 10 8.70 -7.97 52.52
C PHE A 10 9.05 -9.15 51.60
N PHE A 11 9.01 -10.38 52.10
CA PHE A 11 9.20 -11.57 51.27
C PHE A 11 8.10 -11.73 50.22
N ARG A 12 6.83 -11.41 50.51
CA ARG A 12 5.74 -11.47 49.53
C ARG A 12 5.91 -10.43 48.42
N ARG A 13 6.41 -9.23 48.74
CA ARG A 13 6.71 -8.17 47.73
C ARG A 13 7.94 -8.50 46.90
N ILE A 14 8.97 -9.09 47.48
CA ILE A 14 10.15 -9.58 46.73
C ILE A 14 9.77 -10.77 45.85
N PHE A 15 8.91 -11.68 46.32
CA PHE A 15 8.43 -12.81 45.53
C PHE A 15 7.50 -12.38 44.40
N LEU A 16 6.66 -11.35 44.61
CA LEU A 16 5.84 -10.74 43.55
C LEU A 16 6.69 -9.98 42.54
N ALA A 17 7.69 -9.21 42.99
CA ALA A 17 8.62 -8.51 42.12
C ALA A 17 9.53 -9.47 41.35
N ALA A 18 9.96 -10.58 41.97
CA ALA A 18 10.71 -11.65 41.32
C ALA A 18 9.84 -12.44 40.33
N MET A 19 8.54 -12.66 40.59
CA MET A 19 7.61 -13.22 39.61
C MET A 19 7.34 -12.28 38.43
N LEU A 20 7.23 -10.96 38.67
CA LEU A 20 7.12 -9.96 37.61
C LEU A 20 8.42 -9.88 36.78
N LEU A 21 9.59 -9.98 37.41
CA LEU A 21 10.89 -10.06 36.74
C LEU A 21 11.08 -11.39 35.98
N LEU A 22 10.59 -12.52 36.49
CA LEU A 22 10.61 -13.82 35.79
C LEU A 22 9.59 -13.87 34.64
N ALA A 23 8.49 -13.10 34.72
CA ALA A 23 7.57 -12.91 33.60
C ALA A 23 8.17 -12.02 32.50
N CYS A 24 9.07 -11.09 32.85
CA CYS A 24 9.82 -10.26 31.89
C CYS A 24 11.15 -10.86 31.42
N CYS A 25 11.65 -11.95 32.03
CA CYS A 25 12.98 -12.54 31.74
C CYS A 25 12.99 -14.07 31.62
N GLY A 26 11.83 -14.70 31.38
CA GLY A 26 11.79 -16.13 31.03
C GLY A 26 12.45 -16.38 29.66
N PRO A 27 13.09 -17.55 29.42
CA PRO A 27 13.51 -17.90 28.08
C PRO A 27 12.28 -17.84 27.17
N LEU A 28 12.36 -16.99 26.15
CA LEU A 28 11.36 -16.85 25.09
C LEU A 28 10.90 -18.25 24.66
N ARG A 29 9.68 -18.64 25.04
CA ARG A 29 8.95 -19.60 24.22
C ARG A 29 8.74 -18.88 22.91
N SER A 30 9.23 -19.45 21.81
CA SER A 30 8.73 -19.10 20.48
C SER A 30 7.23 -19.37 20.47
N VAL A 31 6.43 -18.37 20.84
CA VAL A 31 5.00 -18.39 20.57
C VAL A 31 4.92 -18.09 19.08
N TYR A 32 4.76 -19.14 18.28
CA TYR A 32 4.55 -19.02 16.84
C TYR A 32 3.36 -18.09 16.62
N ALA A 33 3.65 -16.88 16.15
CA ALA A 33 2.65 -15.85 15.91
C ALA A 33 1.99 -16.05 14.54
N GLU A 34 0.80 -15.48 14.42
CA GLU A 34 -0.12 -15.65 13.31
C GLU A 34 0.37 -15.00 12.00
N ASN A 35 1.32 -14.05 12.10
CA ASN A 35 2.36 -13.80 11.09
C ASN A 35 3.43 -12.84 11.63
N GLY A 36 4.73 -13.15 11.49
CA GLY A 36 5.86 -12.38 12.05
C GLY A 36 6.41 -12.99 13.35
N GLY A 37 7.20 -12.24 14.11
CA GLY A 37 7.83 -12.72 15.34
C GLY A 37 8.17 -11.62 16.35
N LEU A 38 8.36 -12.04 17.60
CA LEU A 38 8.86 -11.20 18.69
C LEU A 38 10.31 -11.61 18.99
N PHE A 39 11.21 -10.64 18.95
CA PHE A 39 12.64 -10.86 19.08
C PHE A 39 13.21 -9.96 20.16
N GLN A 40 14.18 -10.47 20.93
CA GLN A 40 14.92 -9.68 21.90
C GLN A 40 16.42 -9.81 21.62
N LEU A 41 17.12 -8.67 21.61
CA LEU A 41 18.56 -8.55 21.45
C LEU A 41 19.16 -7.89 22.71
N PRO A 42 20.34 -8.36 23.19
CA PRO A 42 21.10 -9.50 22.66
C PRO A 42 20.41 -10.86 22.80
N ILE A 43 20.67 -11.74 21.83
CA ILE A 43 20.24 -13.14 21.89
C ILE A 43 21.10 -13.85 22.93
N ALA A 44 20.48 -14.55 23.88
CA ALA A 44 21.21 -15.35 24.87
C ALA A 44 22.17 -16.35 24.17
N PRO A 45 23.42 -16.50 24.65
CA PRO A 45 23.95 -16.08 25.95
C PRO A 45 24.62 -14.69 25.97
N ASP A 46 24.53 -13.89 24.90
CA ASP A 46 25.20 -12.60 24.82
C ASP A 46 24.64 -11.62 25.87
N LYS A 47 25.54 -10.78 26.41
CA LYS A 47 25.20 -9.80 27.45
C LYS A 47 25.02 -8.40 26.85
N PRO A 48 24.15 -7.56 27.43
CA PRO A 48 23.88 -6.21 26.95
C PRO A 48 25.05 -5.27 27.29
N VAL A 49 26.12 -5.29 26.49
CA VAL A 49 27.37 -4.52 26.72
C VAL A 49 27.11 -3.01 26.72
N SER A 50 26.23 -2.52 25.85
CA SER A 50 25.74 -1.13 25.83
C SER A 50 24.81 -0.77 26.99
N GLY A 51 24.44 -1.73 27.84
CA GLY A 51 23.47 -1.55 28.92
C GLY A 51 22.03 -1.41 28.42
N LEU A 52 21.73 -1.85 27.19
CA LEU A 52 20.40 -1.81 26.59
C LEU A 52 19.93 -3.20 26.14
N TYR A 53 18.62 -3.37 26.10
CA TYR A 53 17.92 -4.38 25.32
C TYR A 53 17.20 -3.71 24.15
N LEU A 54 17.10 -4.43 23.04
CA LEU A 54 16.30 -4.07 21.88
C LEU A 54 15.28 -5.19 21.65
N GLU A 55 13.99 -4.89 21.74
CA GLU A 55 12.90 -5.79 21.38
C GLU A 55 12.30 -5.37 20.04
N LEU A 56 12.07 -6.33 19.16
CA LEU A 56 11.39 -6.12 17.88
C LEU A 56 10.16 -7.00 17.79
N ASP A 57 9.00 -6.38 17.58
CA ASP A 57 7.75 -7.07 17.25
C ASP A 57 7.42 -6.82 15.77
N THR A 58 7.56 -7.86 14.95
CA THR A 58 7.23 -7.81 13.52
C THR A 58 5.84 -8.37 13.23
N ARG A 59 5.02 -8.67 14.25
CA ARG A 59 3.72 -9.32 14.03
C ARG A 59 2.72 -8.39 13.37
N TRP A 60 2.21 -8.81 12.22
CA TRP A 60 1.21 -8.09 11.42
C TRP A 60 0.68 -8.99 10.30
N ILE A 61 -0.46 -8.64 9.70
CA ILE A 61 -0.97 -9.31 8.50
C ILE A 61 0.00 -9.19 7.31
N ASP A 62 0.00 -10.21 6.46
CA ASP A 62 0.66 -10.19 5.16
C ASP A 62 -0.14 -9.37 4.16
N GLY A 63 0.51 -8.42 3.51
CA GLY A 63 -0.10 -7.59 2.48
C GLY A 63 0.93 -6.73 1.78
N SER A 64 0.67 -6.42 0.50
CA SER A 64 1.41 -5.39 -0.21
C SER A 64 1.08 -4.05 0.45
N GLY A 65 2.08 -3.36 1.01
CA GLY A 65 1.84 -2.22 1.90
C GLY A 65 3.04 -1.88 2.77
N TYR A 66 2.81 -1.22 3.90
CA TYR A 66 3.80 -1.01 4.96
C TYR A 66 3.46 -1.87 6.17
N ARG A 67 4.41 -2.69 6.58
CA ARG A 67 4.35 -3.47 7.82
C ARG A 67 4.86 -2.62 8.99
N PRO A 68 4.06 -2.37 10.03
CA PRO A 68 4.56 -1.75 11.25
C PRO A 68 5.43 -2.74 12.03
N VAL A 69 6.66 -2.36 12.32
CA VAL A 69 7.56 -3.07 13.24
C VAL A 69 7.70 -2.24 14.51
N ARG A 70 7.28 -2.77 15.65
CA ARG A 70 7.50 -2.09 16.93
C ARG A 70 8.91 -2.37 17.40
N VAL A 71 9.66 -1.32 17.71
CA VAL A 71 11.04 -1.35 18.17
C VAL A 71 11.06 -0.74 19.56
N THR A 72 11.28 -1.57 20.58
CA THR A 72 11.36 -1.13 21.97
C THR A 72 12.81 -1.14 22.42
N ILE A 73 13.31 0.00 22.90
CA ILE A 73 14.62 0.11 23.53
C ILE A 73 14.41 0.16 25.03
N ALA A 74 15.12 -0.66 25.80
CA ALA A 74 15.00 -0.70 27.25
C ALA A 74 16.37 -0.74 27.94
N THR A 75 16.46 -0.19 29.15
CA THR A 75 17.66 -0.27 29.99
C THR A 75 17.84 -1.68 30.55
N ALA A 76 19.02 -2.26 30.40
CA ALA A 76 19.29 -3.65 30.81
C ALA A 76 19.25 -3.88 32.33
N ASN A 77 19.49 -2.84 33.12
CA ASN A 77 19.44 -2.89 34.59
C ASN A 77 18.03 -2.59 35.15
N GLY A 78 17.05 -2.28 34.30
CA GLY A 78 15.71 -1.86 34.70
C GLY A 78 15.63 -0.52 35.43
N LEU A 79 16.73 0.25 35.49
CA LEU A 79 16.76 1.58 36.10
C LEU A 79 16.54 2.65 35.03
N PRO A 80 15.90 3.79 35.37
CA PRO A 80 15.72 4.90 34.44
C PRO A 80 17.01 5.32 33.74
N ALA A 81 16.92 5.60 32.44
CA ALA A 81 18.05 6.07 31.65
C ALA A 81 18.62 7.37 32.24
N PRO A 82 19.94 7.45 32.51
CA PRO A 82 20.54 8.62 33.15
C PRO A 82 20.60 9.85 32.23
N ALA A 83 20.51 9.64 30.91
CA ALA A 83 20.50 10.66 29.87
C ALA A 83 19.73 10.14 28.65
N ASP A 84 19.39 11.04 27.73
CA ASP A 84 18.84 10.67 26.42
C ASP A 84 19.84 9.80 25.65
N ARG A 85 19.34 8.72 25.05
CA ARG A 85 20.14 7.84 24.17
C ARG A 85 19.46 7.74 22.82
N ARG A 86 20.20 7.95 21.75
CA ARG A 86 19.70 7.92 20.37
C ARG A 86 20.37 6.79 19.62
N LEU A 87 19.56 5.93 19.01
CA LEU A 87 20.02 4.77 18.28
C LEU A 87 19.49 4.83 16.85
N GLU A 88 20.37 4.64 15.88
CA GLU A 88 20.00 4.39 14.49
C GLU A 88 19.70 2.89 14.35
N VAL A 89 18.44 2.55 14.07
CA VAL A 89 18.01 1.17 13.85
C VAL A 89 17.69 0.99 12.37
N THR A 90 18.42 0.08 11.73
CA THR A 90 18.21 -0.33 10.34
C THR A 90 17.65 -1.75 10.31
N LEU A 91 16.51 -1.91 9.65
CA LEU A 91 15.85 -3.19 9.39
C LEU A 91 15.90 -3.51 7.90
N GLN A 92 16.40 -4.69 7.54
CA GLN A 92 16.40 -5.15 6.16
C GLN A 92 15.78 -6.55 6.08
N PRO A 93 14.50 -6.67 5.68
CA PRO A 93 13.89 -7.97 5.42
C PRO A 93 14.66 -8.72 4.33
N GLN A 94 14.64 -10.04 4.39
CA GLN A 94 15.33 -10.94 3.47
C GLN A 94 14.37 -12.02 2.97
N TYR A 95 14.55 -12.42 1.72
CA TYR A 95 13.83 -13.53 1.12
C TYR A 95 14.68 -14.81 1.16
N TYR A 96 14.03 -15.99 1.23
CA TYR A 96 14.63 -17.29 1.49
C TYR A 96 15.75 -17.71 0.53
N ASN A 97 15.77 -17.24 -0.73
CA ASN A 97 16.53 -17.89 -1.81
C ASN A 97 17.33 -16.97 -2.76
N PHE A 98 17.71 -15.75 -2.37
CA PHE A 98 18.52 -14.90 -3.26
C PHE A 98 20.00 -14.78 -2.84
N ASN A 99 20.88 -15.38 -3.65
CA ASN A 99 22.33 -15.15 -3.65
C ASN A 99 22.65 -13.68 -4.03
N ASN A 100 22.63 -12.77 -3.05
CA ASN A 100 22.94 -11.33 -3.14
C ASN A 100 21.91 -10.43 -3.87
N ARG A 101 20.66 -10.87 -4.06
CA ARG A 101 19.62 -10.11 -4.79
C ARG A 101 18.41 -9.84 -3.91
N ASN A 102 18.58 -9.02 -2.87
CA ASN A 102 17.49 -8.69 -1.96
C ASN A 102 16.60 -7.57 -2.56
N PRO A 103 15.31 -7.84 -2.88
CA PRO A 103 14.41 -6.82 -3.42
C PRO A 103 13.91 -5.84 -2.35
N PHE A 104 14.08 -6.19 -1.07
CA PHE A 104 13.62 -5.39 0.06
C PHE A 104 14.62 -4.27 0.40
N PRO A 105 14.11 -3.06 0.75
CA PRO A 105 14.96 -1.97 1.19
C PRO A 105 15.53 -2.22 2.59
N ALA A 106 16.71 -1.67 2.84
CA ALA A 106 17.17 -1.40 4.20
C ALA A 106 16.48 -0.12 4.71
N VAL A 107 15.64 -0.25 5.72
CA VAL A 107 14.82 0.82 6.29
C VAL A 107 15.43 1.28 7.60
N THR A 108 15.75 2.57 7.70
CA THR A 108 16.46 3.15 8.84
C THR A 108 15.62 4.22 9.52
N ARG A 109 15.67 4.27 10.85
CA ARG A 109 15.09 5.34 11.66
C ARG A 109 15.93 5.58 12.91
N GLU A 110 16.05 6.84 13.29
CA GLU A 110 16.55 7.21 14.63
C GLU A 110 15.45 7.00 15.66
N VAL A 111 15.75 6.23 16.70
CA VAL A 111 14.87 5.95 17.83
C VAL A 111 15.54 6.45 19.11
N GLN A 112 14.75 6.99 20.03
CA GLN A 112 15.24 7.61 21.26
C GLN A 112 14.76 6.84 22.49
N LEU A 113 15.64 6.67 23.46
CA LEU A 113 15.28 6.37 24.85
C LEU A 113 15.49 7.64 25.68
N SER A 114 14.39 8.26 26.10
CA SER A 114 14.40 9.53 26.83
C SER A 114 14.96 9.37 28.26
N GLN A 115 15.66 10.39 28.74
CA GLN A 115 16.13 10.48 30.12
C GLN A 115 14.98 10.23 31.11
N GLY A 116 15.23 9.42 32.14
CA GLY A 116 14.23 9.09 33.15
C GLY A 116 13.26 7.96 32.76
N LYS A 117 13.29 7.45 31.53
CA LYS A 117 12.51 6.27 31.12
C LYS A 117 13.34 4.99 31.23
N THR A 118 12.68 3.86 31.52
CA THR A 118 13.29 2.52 31.51
C THR A 118 13.14 1.82 30.17
N ALA A 119 12.12 2.19 29.40
CA ALA A 119 11.87 1.69 28.06
C ALA A 119 11.08 2.71 27.22
N GLU A 120 11.26 2.64 25.90
CA GLU A 120 10.52 3.45 24.93
C GLU A 120 10.29 2.67 23.64
N THR A 121 9.07 2.70 23.11
CA THR A 121 8.66 1.96 21.91
C THR A 121 8.41 2.91 20.75
N HIS A 122 9.00 2.59 19.61
CA HIS A 122 8.87 3.32 18.36
C HIS A 122 8.32 2.39 17.28
N THR A 123 7.56 2.93 16.33
CA THR A 123 7.08 2.15 15.17
C THR A 123 7.94 2.47 13.95
N LEU A 124 8.53 1.46 13.35
CA LEU A 124 9.23 1.57 12.09
C LEU A 124 8.40 0.94 10.97
N LEU A 125 7.98 1.75 10.00
CA LEU A 125 7.17 1.29 8.87
C LEU A 125 8.07 0.73 7.77
N VAL A 126 7.95 -0.56 7.48
CA VAL A 126 8.80 -1.24 6.50
C VAL A 126 7.96 -1.65 5.29
N PRO A 127 8.30 -1.20 4.06
CA PRO A 127 7.59 -1.65 2.87
C PRO A 127 7.62 -3.17 2.71
N GLN A 128 6.46 -3.80 2.68
CA GLN A 128 6.28 -5.22 2.44
C GLN A 128 5.83 -5.44 0.99
N GLN A 129 6.70 -6.10 0.22
CA GLN A 129 6.45 -6.46 -1.17
C GLN A 129 6.06 -7.94 -1.29
N PHE A 130 6.65 -8.78 -0.44
CA PHE A 130 6.48 -10.22 -0.42
C PHE A 130 6.75 -10.75 1.00
N LEU A 131 6.60 -12.07 1.18
CA LEU A 131 6.87 -12.75 2.44
C LEU A 131 8.30 -12.48 2.92
N TRP A 132 8.43 -12.11 4.19
CA TRP A 132 9.72 -12.01 4.84
C TRP A 132 10.13 -13.38 5.35
N ASN A 133 11.34 -13.83 5.02
CA ASN A 133 11.89 -15.08 5.54
C ASN A 133 12.76 -14.82 6.76
N SER A 134 13.65 -13.84 6.64
CA SER A 134 14.49 -13.37 7.73
C SER A 134 14.54 -11.85 7.73
N ILE A 135 15.10 -11.28 8.78
CA ILE A 135 15.37 -9.85 8.87
C ILE A 135 16.79 -9.66 9.39
N GLU A 136 17.54 -8.79 8.72
CA GLU A 136 18.81 -8.26 9.22
C GLU A 136 18.52 -7.02 10.05
N ILE A 137 19.16 -6.91 11.21
CA ILE A 137 19.01 -5.81 12.15
C ILE A 137 20.39 -5.22 12.40
N THR A 138 20.56 -3.94 12.10
CA THR A 138 21.78 -3.20 12.42
C THR A 138 21.43 -2.03 13.32
N THR A 139 22.10 -1.97 14.47
CA THR A 139 21.90 -0.91 15.46
C THR A 139 23.20 -0.13 15.65
N ARG A 140 23.13 1.20 15.60
CA ARG A 140 24.26 2.09 15.89
C ARG A 140 23.89 3.13 16.93
N GLU A 141 24.85 3.52 17.75
CA GLU A 141 24.76 4.65 18.67
C GLU A 141 26.00 5.52 18.42
N ASP A 142 25.81 6.81 18.15
CA ASP A 142 26.87 7.76 17.77
C ASP A 142 27.77 7.25 16.62
N GLY A 143 27.16 6.59 15.63
CA GLY A 143 27.85 5.99 14.49
C GLY A 143 28.59 4.67 14.79
N ARG A 144 28.68 4.25 16.06
CA ARG A 144 29.30 2.98 16.47
C ARG A 144 28.28 1.85 16.41
N ARG A 145 28.57 0.79 15.65
CA ARG A 145 27.73 -0.44 15.62
C ARG A 145 27.72 -1.12 16.99
N LEU A 146 26.52 -1.32 17.54
CA LEU A 146 26.28 -2.12 18.75
C LEU A 146 26.09 -3.57 18.32
N LYS A 147 27.15 -4.37 18.42
CA LYS A 147 27.18 -5.75 17.89
C LYS A 147 26.15 -6.64 18.59
N GLU A 148 25.99 -6.46 19.89
CA GLU A 148 25.05 -7.21 20.73
C GLU A 148 23.59 -6.83 20.46
N LEU A 149 23.33 -5.67 19.85
CA LEU A 149 22.01 -5.23 19.41
C LEU A 149 21.84 -5.34 17.89
N SER A 150 22.71 -6.08 17.21
CA SER A 150 22.67 -6.32 15.77
C SER A 150 22.58 -7.83 15.49
N SER A 151 21.94 -8.19 14.39
CA SER A 151 21.91 -9.57 13.90
C SER A 151 21.94 -9.58 12.37
N GLU A 152 22.78 -10.44 11.80
CA GLU A 152 22.89 -10.59 10.34
C GLU A 152 21.68 -11.33 9.74
N SER A 153 20.96 -12.10 10.56
CA SER A 153 19.74 -12.79 10.13
C SER A 153 18.94 -13.30 11.33
N MET A 154 17.69 -12.86 11.46
CA MET A 154 16.71 -13.41 12.39
C MET A 154 15.53 -13.98 11.62
N SER A 155 15.15 -15.22 11.88
CA SER A 155 14.01 -15.85 11.21
C SER A 155 12.72 -15.14 11.59
N VAL A 156 11.97 -14.68 10.59
CA VAL A 156 10.62 -14.09 10.75
C VAL A 156 9.55 -14.98 10.10
N VAL A 157 9.93 -16.20 9.70
CA VAL A 157 9.07 -17.16 9.00
C VAL A 157 7.92 -17.61 9.88
N THR A 158 6.74 -17.67 9.28
CA THR A 158 5.53 -18.28 9.83
C THR A 158 5.47 -19.77 9.49
N THR A 159 4.73 -20.54 10.29
CA THR A 159 4.50 -21.96 10.07
C THR A 159 4.09 -22.23 8.60
N PHE A 160 4.93 -22.98 7.88
CA PHE A 160 4.84 -23.25 6.43
C PHE A 160 3.41 -23.50 5.92
N VAL A 161 2.75 -22.47 5.38
CA VAL A 161 1.61 -22.63 4.47
C VAL A 161 2.15 -22.63 3.03
N ASN A 162 2.99 -23.61 2.70
CA ASN A 162 3.42 -23.97 1.33
C ASN A 162 3.81 -22.81 0.36
N GLY A 163 4.30 -21.68 0.89
CA GLY A 163 4.72 -20.51 0.09
C GLY A 163 3.59 -19.81 -0.67
N TYR A 164 2.32 -19.96 -0.25
CA TYR A 164 1.19 -19.30 -0.90
C TYR A 164 1.11 -17.82 -0.48
N TYR A 165 1.17 -16.92 -1.46
CA TYR A 165 0.99 -15.48 -1.27
C TYR A 165 0.14 -14.95 -2.43
N THR A 166 -0.69 -13.94 -2.18
CA THR A 166 -1.66 -13.44 -3.15
C THR A 166 -1.95 -11.95 -2.93
N GLU A 167 -2.28 -11.25 -4.00
CA GLU A 167 -2.87 -9.91 -4.01
C GLU A 167 -4.37 -9.95 -4.41
N ALA A 168 -4.94 -11.13 -4.65
CA ALA A 168 -6.31 -11.27 -5.13
C ALA A 168 -7.34 -11.54 -4.02
N TYR A 169 -6.90 -12.06 -2.87
CA TYR A 169 -7.72 -12.17 -1.67
C TYR A 169 -7.47 -10.98 -0.73
N PRO A 170 -8.53 -10.36 -0.18
CA PRO A 170 -8.39 -9.19 0.66
C PRO A 170 -7.62 -9.53 1.94
N ALA A 171 -6.55 -8.80 2.22
CA ALA A 171 -5.97 -8.81 3.55
C ALA A 171 -6.91 -8.05 4.50
N THR A 172 -7.30 -8.68 5.61
CA THR A 172 -8.40 -8.18 6.44
C THR A 172 -7.99 -8.04 7.90
N ILE A 173 -8.34 -6.91 8.52
CA ILE A 173 -8.22 -6.73 9.97
C ILE A 173 -9.61 -6.52 10.56
N VAL A 174 -9.96 -7.35 11.52
CA VAL A 174 -11.13 -7.14 12.37
C VAL A 174 -10.66 -6.44 13.64
N PHE A 175 -11.14 -5.23 13.88
CA PHE A 175 -10.94 -4.56 15.17
C PHE A 175 -12.17 -4.79 16.04
N HIS A 176 -11.97 -5.29 17.26
CA HIS A 176 -13.08 -5.61 18.16
C HIS A 176 -12.69 -5.35 19.62
N ARG A 177 -13.60 -4.81 20.44
CA ARG A 177 -13.29 -4.49 21.85
C ARG A 177 -12.90 -5.70 22.71
N ASN A 178 -13.46 -6.86 22.41
CA ASN A 178 -13.19 -8.12 23.12
C ASN A 178 -12.12 -8.96 22.41
N ALA A 179 -11.43 -8.42 21.40
CA ALA A 179 -10.34 -9.13 20.77
C ALA A 179 -9.16 -9.28 21.75
N PRO A 180 -8.63 -10.49 21.96
CA PRO A 180 -7.46 -10.69 22.80
C PRO A 180 -6.19 -10.08 22.20
N GLU A 181 -5.33 -9.54 23.06
CA GLU A 181 -3.96 -9.18 22.69
C GLU A 181 -3.22 -10.40 22.12
N ARG A 182 -2.37 -10.20 21.11
CA ARG A 182 -1.65 -11.28 20.41
C ARG A 182 -0.94 -12.25 21.36
N ASP A 183 -0.23 -11.71 22.36
CA ASP A 183 0.52 -12.51 23.34
C ASP A 183 -0.35 -13.29 24.33
N LYS A 184 -1.62 -12.90 24.46
CA LYS A 184 -2.57 -13.49 25.39
C LYS A 184 -3.60 -14.40 24.71
N ARG A 185 -3.59 -14.50 23.37
CA ARG A 185 -4.56 -15.29 22.58
C ARG A 185 -4.74 -16.72 23.08
N ALA A 186 -3.65 -17.47 23.19
CA ALA A 186 -3.73 -18.88 23.62
C ALA A 186 -4.32 -19.03 25.03
N GLY A 187 -3.92 -18.16 25.96
CA GLY A 187 -4.45 -18.13 27.33
C GLY A 187 -5.93 -17.73 27.37
N TRP A 188 -6.31 -16.72 26.58
CA TRP A 188 -7.69 -16.27 26.45
C TRP A 188 -8.59 -17.36 25.88
N ILE A 189 -8.17 -18.05 24.81
CA ILE A 189 -8.96 -19.17 24.22
C ILE A 189 -9.23 -20.26 25.26
N LEU A 190 -8.21 -20.62 26.05
CA LEU A 190 -8.35 -21.63 27.11
C LEU A 190 -9.30 -21.15 28.23
N ASP A 191 -9.17 -19.89 28.64
CA ASP A 191 -10.05 -19.27 29.63
C ASP A 191 -11.52 -19.29 29.19
N GLN A 192 -11.82 -18.85 27.96
CA GLN A 192 -13.17 -18.86 27.41
C GLN A 192 -13.76 -20.27 27.32
N ALA A 193 -12.95 -21.26 26.95
CA ALA A 193 -13.39 -22.65 26.91
C ALA A 193 -13.76 -23.17 28.31
N ASN A 194 -12.91 -22.91 29.31
CA ASN A 194 -13.16 -23.33 30.69
C ASN A 194 -14.41 -22.65 31.29
N ARG A 195 -14.57 -21.33 31.09
CA ARG A 195 -15.76 -20.58 31.53
C ARG A 195 -17.03 -21.15 30.91
N ARG A 196 -17.01 -21.43 29.60
CA ARG A 196 -18.14 -22.06 28.90
C ARG A 196 -18.49 -23.43 29.49
N ASP A 197 -17.50 -24.29 29.71
CA ASP A 197 -17.70 -25.64 30.25
C ASP A 197 -18.20 -25.61 31.71
N ALA A 198 -17.82 -24.58 32.48
CA ALA A 198 -18.33 -24.30 33.82
C ALA A 198 -19.73 -23.66 33.84
N GLY A 199 -20.29 -23.29 32.69
CA GLY A 199 -21.56 -22.56 32.59
C GLY A 199 -21.48 -21.09 33.02
N GLU A 200 -20.28 -20.53 33.05
CA GLU A 200 -20.03 -19.11 33.34
C GLU A 200 -20.25 -18.26 32.08
N GLU A 201 -20.49 -16.96 32.28
CA GLU A 201 -20.54 -15.99 31.19
C GLU A 201 -19.17 -15.93 30.50
N VAL A 202 -19.17 -15.84 29.17
CA VAL A 202 -17.99 -15.75 28.31
C VAL A 202 -17.98 -14.40 27.62
N ASP A 203 -16.81 -13.92 27.21
CA ASP A 203 -16.67 -12.63 26.54
C ASP A 203 -17.40 -12.69 25.19
N GLU A 204 -18.35 -11.79 24.95
CA GLU A 204 -19.14 -11.83 23.71
C GLU A 204 -18.24 -11.54 22.49
N ILE A 205 -18.19 -12.47 21.54
CA ILE A 205 -17.48 -12.31 20.27
C ILE A 205 -18.32 -12.83 19.10
N PRO A 206 -18.31 -12.17 17.93
CA PRO A 206 -18.99 -12.70 16.76
C PRO A 206 -18.45 -14.09 16.36
N ASP A 207 -19.33 -14.93 15.84
CA ASP A 207 -18.94 -16.24 15.31
C ASP A 207 -18.21 -16.09 13.96
N PHE A 208 -16.90 -15.88 14.03
CA PHE A 208 -16.05 -15.65 12.85
C PHE A 208 -15.80 -16.89 11.99
N ARG A 209 -16.32 -18.08 12.35
CA ARG A 209 -15.95 -19.33 11.66
C ARG A 209 -16.12 -19.29 10.15
N ILE A 210 -17.26 -18.82 9.67
CA ILE A 210 -17.53 -18.73 8.23
C ILE A 210 -16.75 -17.59 7.60
N PHE A 211 -16.66 -16.45 8.29
CA PHE A 211 -15.87 -15.31 7.81
C PHE A 211 -14.39 -15.69 7.60
N PHE A 212 -13.76 -16.37 8.57
CA PHE A 212 -12.40 -16.89 8.47
C PHE A 212 -12.24 -17.88 7.31
N ASN A 213 -13.23 -18.76 7.08
CA ASN A 213 -13.22 -19.63 5.91
C ASN A 213 -13.26 -18.85 4.59
N GLU A 214 -14.02 -17.76 4.53
CA GLU A 214 -14.10 -16.90 3.34
C GLU A 214 -12.78 -16.16 3.03
N GLN A 215 -11.87 -16.05 4.01
CA GLN A 215 -10.52 -15.50 3.81
C GLN A 215 -9.49 -16.55 3.35
N THR A 216 -9.85 -17.84 3.34
CA THR A 216 -8.92 -18.90 2.98
C THR A 216 -8.61 -18.95 1.49
N LEU A 217 -7.34 -19.22 1.18
CA LEU A 217 -6.96 -19.65 -0.17
C LEU A 217 -7.42 -21.09 -0.42
N PRO A 218 -7.86 -21.42 -1.66
CA PRO A 218 -8.28 -22.77 -2.02
C PRO A 218 -7.06 -23.69 -2.21
N THR A 219 -6.45 -24.10 -1.10
CA THR A 219 -5.26 -24.97 -1.07
C THR A 219 -5.61 -26.35 -0.50
N ASN A 220 -4.62 -27.23 -0.37
CA ASN A 220 -4.78 -28.52 0.31
C ASN A 220 -4.90 -28.38 1.85
N GLN A 221 -4.59 -27.21 2.40
CA GLN A 221 -4.67 -26.93 3.82
C GLN A 221 -6.02 -26.27 4.16
N GLN A 222 -7.04 -27.11 4.38
CA GLN A 222 -8.38 -26.67 4.74
C GLN A 222 -8.45 -26.25 6.22
N LEU A 223 -9.27 -25.24 6.55
CA LEU A 223 -9.45 -24.78 7.93
C LEU A 223 -10.58 -25.48 8.69
N ARG A 224 -11.28 -26.44 8.07
CA ARG A 224 -12.47 -27.07 8.68
C ARG A 224 -12.18 -27.62 10.08
N SER A 225 -11.05 -28.29 10.28
CA SER A 225 -10.65 -28.83 11.59
C SER A 225 -10.34 -27.75 12.62
N GLN A 226 -9.83 -26.61 12.21
CA GLN A 226 -9.48 -25.48 13.07
C GLN A 226 -10.72 -24.66 13.48
N LEU A 227 -11.81 -24.82 12.74
CA LEU A 227 -13.06 -24.07 12.93
C LEU A 227 -14.18 -24.92 13.57
N SER A 228 -13.99 -26.21 13.83
CA SER A 228 -15.09 -27.15 14.10
C SER A 228 -15.84 -26.91 15.41
N ASP A 229 -15.20 -26.32 16.41
CA ASP A 229 -15.60 -26.51 17.80
C ASP A 229 -16.44 -25.35 18.36
N SER A 230 -15.89 -24.13 18.42
CA SER A 230 -16.58 -22.98 19.00
C SER A 230 -16.11 -21.64 18.41
N PRO A 231 -16.90 -20.54 18.57
CA PRO A 231 -16.47 -19.20 18.15
C PRO A 231 -15.12 -18.78 18.72
N TYR A 232 -14.85 -19.06 19.99
CA TYR A 232 -13.58 -18.69 20.66
C TYR A 232 -12.40 -19.51 20.15
N GLN A 233 -12.60 -20.82 19.95
CA GLN A 233 -11.54 -21.67 19.42
C GLN A 233 -11.23 -21.36 17.95
N ALA A 234 -12.19 -20.83 17.19
CA ALA A 234 -11.94 -20.37 15.83
C ALA A 234 -10.87 -19.26 15.75
N VAL A 235 -10.62 -18.52 16.83
CA VAL A 235 -9.51 -17.55 16.91
C VAL A 235 -8.16 -18.24 16.70
N SER A 236 -8.00 -19.50 17.11
CA SER A 236 -6.76 -20.26 16.85
C SER A 236 -6.50 -20.49 15.35
N ALA A 237 -7.53 -20.42 14.50
CA ALA A 237 -7.40 -20.56 13.06
C ALA A 237 -6.62 -19.40 12.42
N LEU A 238 -6.51 -18.25 13.09
CA LEU A 238 -5.73 -17.12 12.62
C LEU A 238 -4.24 -17.45 12.45
N THR A 239 -3.70 -18.44 13.18
CA THR A 239 -2.34 -18.96 12.98
C THR A 239 -2.11 -19.51 11.56
N PHE A 240 -3.19 -19.85 10.84
CA PHE A 240 -3.17 -20.33 9.46
C PHE A 240 -3.64 -19.28 8.44
N LEU A 241 -4.08 -18.10 8.89
CA LEU A 241 -4.58 -17.02 8.05
C LEU A 241 -3.62 -15.84 8.07
N THR A 242 -2.52 -15.93 7.31
CA THR A 242 -1.48 -14.89 7.38
C THR A 242 -1.94 -13.51 6.94
N ARG A 243 -3.04 -13.42 6.18
CA ARG A 243 -3.67 -12.18 5.68
C ARG A 243 -4.90 -11.76 6.49
N THR A 244 -5.19 -12.40 7.63
CA THR A 244 -6.33 -12.02 8.48
C THR A 244 -5.89 -11.92 9.93
N ASP A 245 -6.34 -10.88 10.64
CA ASP A 245 -6.05 -10.73 12.06
C ASP A 245 -7.27 -10.16 12.80
N LEU A 246 -7.36 -10.45 14.11
CA LEU A 246 -8.40 -9.99 15.02
C LEU A 246 -7.75 -9.22 16.17
N LEU A 247 -7.90 -7.91 16.18
CA LEU A 247 -7.12 -7.01 17.03
C LEU A 247 -7.98 -6.18 17.98
N PRO A 248 -7.50 -5.90 19.19
CA PRO A 248 -8.16 -4.95 20.07
C PRO A 248 -8.13 -3.55 19.46
N LEU A 249 -9.08 -2.69 19.87
CA LEU A 249 -9.15 -1.30 19.40
C LEU A 249 -7.86 -0.52 19.72
N SER A 250 -7.16 -0.91 20.80
CA SER A 250 -5.86 -0.38 21.23
C SER A 250 -4.67 -0.83 20.37
N GLU A 251 -4.88 -1.63 19.33
CA GLU A 251 -3.87 -2.01 18.33
C GLU A 251 -4.05 -1.28 16.98
N ILE A 252 -5.07 -0.40 16.83
CA ILE A 252 -5.14 0.49 15.64
C ILE A 252 -3.86 1.36 15.62
N PRO A 253 -3.07 1.35 14.53
CA PRO A 253 -1.77 1.99 14.52
C PRO A 253 -1.87 3.52 14.57
N ALA A 254 -0.75 4.16 14.87
CA ALA A 254 -0.65 5.63 14.93
C ALA A 254 -0.49 6.30 13.55
N SER A 255 -0.34 5.52 12.47
CA SER A 255 -0.12 6.03 11.11
C SER A 255 -0.98 5.26 10.12
N TRP A 256 -1.63 5.95 9.19
CA TRP A 256 -2.49 5.32 8.18
C TRP A 256 -1.70 4.39 7.25
N GLN A 257 -0.41 4.66 7.02
CA GLN A 257 0.42 3.79 6.19
C GLN A 257 0.52 2.38 6.78
N ALA A 258 0.49 2.19 8.10
CA ALA A 258 0.51 0.85 8.70
C ALA A 258 -0.75 0.01 8.35
N LEU A 259 -1.83 0.67 7.96
CA LEU A 259 -3.05 0.03 7.48
C LEU A 259 -3.02 -0.27 5.97
N THR A 260 -2.01 0.17 5.23
CA THR A 260 -1.94 -0.05 3.77
C THR A 260 -1.79 -1.51 3.37
N SER A 261 -1.28 -2.36 4.26
CA SER A 261 -1.29 -3.81 4.06
C SER A 261 -2.69 -4.42 4.12
N ALA A 262 -3.69 -3.72 4.68
CA ALA A 262 -5.07 -4.16 4.71
C ALA A 262 -5.83 -3.69 3.45
N ASP A 263 -6.60 -4.61 2.87
CA ASP A 263 -7.58 -4.34 1.82
C ASP A 263 -8.97 -4.08 2.41
N LEU A 264 -9.27 -4.62 3.60
CA LEU A 264 -10.55 -4.50 4.28
C LEU A 264 -10.34 -4.32 5.80
N ILE A 265 -10.99 -3.32 6.39
CA ILE A 265 -11.13 -3.18 7.85
C ILE A 265 -12.58 -3.45 8.22
N VAL A 266 -12.77 -4.22 9.27
CA VAL A 266 -14.08 -4.72 9.71
C VAL A 266 -14.25 -4.28 11.17
N LEU A 267 -15.28 -3.48 11.46
CA LEU A 267 -15.60 -2.95 12.79
C LEU A 267 -17.09 -3.09 13.11
N GLU A 268 -17.44 -3.29 14.37
CA GLU A 268 -18.81 -3.04 14.82
C GLU A 268 -19.06 -1.52 14.88
N LYS A 269 -20.30 -1.08 14.64
CA LYS A 269 -20.66 0.34 14.78
C LYS A 269 -20.24 0.90 16.15
N GLU A 270 -20.55 0.18 17.23
CA GLU A 270 -20.24 0.63 18.59
C GLU A 270 -18.72 0.62 18.86
N ASP A 271 -17.95 -0.26 18.21
CA ASP A 271 -16.49 -0.21 18.26
C ASP A 271 -15.95 1.02 17.56
N LEU A 272 -16.50 1.37 16.39
CA LEU A 272 -16.12 2.59 15.66
C LEU A 272 -16.45 3.85 16.47
N GLU A 273 -17.63 3.90 17.11
CA GLU A 273 -18.02 4.97 18.04
C GLU A 273 -17.10 5.03 19.27
N THR A 274 -16.63 3.87 19.76
CA THR A 274 -15.67 3.78 20.86
C THR A 274 -14.31 4.29 20.44
N VAL A 275 -13.83 3.96 19.24
CA VAL A 275 -12.57 4.48 18.69
C VAL A 275 -12.65 5.99 18.51
N SER A 276 -13.75 6.51 17.94
CA SER A 276 -13.96 7.95 17.77
C SER A 276 -13.93 8.71 19.10
N ARG A 277 -14.58 8.20 20.14
CA ARG A 277 -14.66 8.86 21.46
C ARG A 277 -13.40 8.71 22.31
N ASN A 278 -12.84 7.50 22.38
CA ASN A 278 -11.77 7.16 23.33
C ASN A 278 -10.38 7.23 22.71
N PHE A 279 -10.28 7.15 21.38
CA PHE A 279 -9.02 7.14 20.63
C PHE A 279 -9.10 8.04 19.38
N PRO A 280 -9.38 9.34 19.52
CA PRO A 280 -9.65 10.23 18.38
C PRO A 280 -8.51 10.29 17.35
N GLU A 281 -7.25 10.23 17.80
CA GLU A 281 -6.09 10.17 16.91
C GLU A 281 -6.10 8.90 16.03
N ARG A 282 -6.56 7.78 16.58
CA ARG A 282 -6.66 6.50 15.85
C ARG A 282 -7.88 6.47 14.93
N PHE A 283 -8.95 7.17 15.30
CA PHE A 283 -10.07 7.39 14.41
C PHE A 283 -9.65 8.23 13.18
N ASP A 284 -8.82 9.25 13.37
CA ASP A 284 -8.27 10.02 12.25
C ASP A 284 -7.40 9.14 11.33
N VAL A 285 -6.59 8.24 11.89
CA VAL A 285 -5.85 7.25 11.11
C VAL A 285 -6.76 6.38 10.23
N LEU A 286 -7.89 5.89 10.77
CA LEU A 286 -8.87 5.12 9.98
C LEU A 286 -9.48 5.98 8.87
N ARG A 287 -9.79 7.24 9.15
CA ARG A 287 -10.34 8.19 8.17
C ARG A 287 -9.34 8.49 7.05
N GLN A 288 -8.08 8.77 7.39
CA GLN A 288 -7.01 8.99 6.42
C GLN A 288 -6.83 7.76 5.51
N TRP A 289 -6.80 6.56 6.09
CA TRP A 289 -6.72 5.32 5.32
C TRP A 289 -7.92 5.12 4.40
N LEU A 290 -9.12 5.46 4.87
CA LEU A 290 -10.34 5.40 4.07
C LEU A 290 -10.26 6.39 2.89
N LEU A 291 -9.96 7.67 3.13
CA LEU A 291 -9.78 8.68 2.09
C LEU A 291 -8.74 8.26 1.04
N ALA A 292 -7.66 7.61 1.48
CA ALA A 292 -6.59 7.10 0.64
C ALA A 292 -6.97 5.87 -0.20
N GLY A 293 -8.15 5.27 -0.05
CA GLY A 293 -8.61 4.13 -0.86
C GLY A 293 -8.94 2.86 -0.08
N GLY A 294 -8.99 2.93 1.25
CA GLY A 294 -9.41 1.82 2.12
C GLY A 294 -10.85 1.37 1.90
N ASN A 295 -11.17 0.14 2.32
CA ASN A 295 -12.53 -0.40 2.32
C ASN A 295 -12.96 -0.69 3.77
N LEU A 296 -14.02 -0.05 4.24
CA LEU A 296 -14.50 -0.20 5.62
C LEU A 296 -15.85 -0.92 5.63
N LEU A 297 -15.92 -2.05 6.34
CA LEU A 297 -17.16 -2.76 6.65
C LEU A 297 -17.57 -2.46 8.09
N VAL A 298 -18.77 -1.90 8.27
CA VAL A 298 -19.36 -1.68 9.59
C VAL A 298 -20.61 -2.53 9.76
N TRP A 299 -20.65 -3.39 10.77
CA TRP A 299 -21.84 -4.20 11.09
C TRP A 299 -22.61 -3.69 12.30
N ASN A 300 -23.81 -4.24 12.52
CA ASN A 300 -24.75 -3.79 13.55
C ASN A 300 -24.99 -2.27 13.46
N ALA A 301 -25.02 -1.73 12.24
CA ALA A 301 -25.18 -0.30 12.02
C ALA A 301 -26.57 0.20 12.46
N GLY A 302 -27.57 -0.70 12.47
CA GLY A 302 -28.96 -0.38 12.67
C GLY A 302 -29.55 0.41 11.50
N ARG A 303 -30.86 0.70 11.56
CA ARG A 303 -31.58 1.41 10.48
C ARG A 303 -31.06 2.83 10.27
N ASN A 304 -30.64 3.48 11.35
CA ASN A 304 -30.07 4.84 11.34
C ASN A 304 -28.53 4.79 11.25
N GLY A 305 -27.96 3.66 10.80
CA GLY A 305 -26.53 3.50 10.59
C GLY A 305 -25.91 4.60 9.72
N PRO A 306 -26.48 4.89 8.53
CA PRO A 306 -26.02 5.98 7.67
C PRO A 306 -25.85 7.32 8.42
N ASP A 307 -26.89 7.78 9.12
CA ASP A 307 -26.86 9.05 9.83
C ASP A 307 -25.83 9.07 10.97
N ALA A 308 -25.68 7.95 11.68
CA ALA A 308 -24.69 7.84 12.76
C ALA A 308 -23.25 7.89 12.21
N ILE A 309 -22.98 7.24 11.08
CA ILE A 309 -21.67 7.25 10.44
C ILE A 309 -21.35 8.63 9.86
N ASP A 310 -22.34 9.32 9.29
CA ASP A 310 -22.20 10.72 8.85
C ASP A 310 -21.77 11.59 10.02
N GLN A 311 -22.46 11.50 11.16
CA GLN A 311 -22.11 12.28 12.35
C GLN A 311 -20.69 12.01 12.87
N LEU A 312 -20.19 10.77 12.74
CA LEU A 312 -18.83 10.43 13.15
C LEU A 312 -17.76 10.98 12.21
N LEU A 313 -18.04 11.02 10.91
CA LEU A 313 -17.05 11.43 9.89
C LEU A 313 -17.01 12.95 9.69
N ARG A 314 -18.15 13.62 9.91
CA ARG A 314 -18.26 15.07 9.80
C ARG A 314 -17.37 15.80 10.79
N SER A 315 -16.85 16.93 10.34
CA SER A 315 -16.08 17.92 11.10
C SER A 315 -16.99 18.99 11.72
N SER A 316 -18.15 19.23 11.11
CA SER A 316 -19.13 20.22 11.55
C SER A 316 -20.56 19.77 11.24
N SER A 317 -21.56 20.40 11.89
CA SER A 317 -22.98 20.11 11.65
C SER A 317 -23.44 20.45 10.25
N ASP A 318 -22.78 21.43 9.62
CA ASP A 318 -23.21 22.05 8.36
C ASP A 318 -22.60 21.34 7.14
N GLU A 319 -21.65 20.43 7.37
CA GLU A 319 -20.99 19.62 6.34
C GLU A 319 -21.98 18.69 5.63
N THR A 320 -21.98 18.74 4.31
CA THR A 320 -22.84 17.90 3.48
C THR A 320 -22.20 16.52 3.26
N SER A 321 -22.86 15.46 3.73
CA SER A 321 -22.35 14.10 3.52
C SER A 321 -22.76 13.51 2.18
N PRO A 322 -21.88 12.70 1.54
CA PRO A 322 -22.23 11.99 0.32
C PRO A 322 -23.41 11.03 0.52
N ALA A 323 -24.28 10.96 -0.49
CA ALA A 323 -25.48 10.14 -0.45
C ALA A 323 -25.18 8.64 -0.31
N TRP A 324 -25.99 7.96 0.50
CA TRP A 324 -25.92 6.52 0.70
C TRP A 324 -26.75 5.76 -0.34
N LYS A 325 -26.14 4.73 -0.96
CA LYS A 325 -26.85 3.77 -1.80
C LYS A 325 -27.35 2.61 -0.94
N GLN A 326 -28.66 2.50 -0.79
CA GLN A 326 -29.31 1.38 -0.11
C GLN A 326 -29.34 0.14 -1.02
N VAL A 327 -28.97 -1.02 -0.46
CA VAL A 327 -28.83 -2.27 -1.20
C VAL A 327 -29.30 -3.43 -0.31
N SER A 328 -30.15 -4.31 -0.85
CA SER A 328 -30.44 -5.61 -0.23
C SER A 328 -29.47 -6.65 -0.80
N SER A 329 -28.92 -7.53 0.04
CA SER A 329 -27.87 -8.47 -0.37
C SER A 329 -28.29 -9.36 -1.54
N ASP A 330 -29.55 -9.80 -1.58
CA ASP A 330 -30.14 -10.61 -2.65
C ASP A 330 -30.20 -9.89 -4.02
N ALA A 331 -30.25 -8.56 -4.02
CA ALA A 331 -30.18 -7.73 -5.22
C ALA A 331 -28.74 -7.50 -5.74
N VAL A 332 -27.71 -7.87 -4.97
CA VAL A 332 -26.31 -7.74 -5.38
C VAL A 332 -25.95 -8.83 -6.38
N ASP A 333 -25.37 -8.45 -7.51
CA ASP A 333 -24.89 -9.40 -8.50
C ASP A 333 -23.56 -10.00 -8.03
N THR A 334 -23.49 -11.32 -7.92
CA THR A 334 -22.24 -11.99 -7.51
C THR A 334 -21.14 -11.84 -8.56
N ARG A 335 -21.43 -11.46 -9.80
CA ARG A 335 -20.40 -11.10 -10.80
C ARG A 335 -19.53 -9.93 -10.34
N ASP A 336 -20.05 -9.07 -9.46
CA ASP A 336 -19.28 -7.97 -8.90
C ASP A 336 -18.18 -8.44 -7.92
N LEU A 337 -18.12 -9.72 -7.55
CA LEU A 337 -16.95 -10.33 -6.86
C LEU A 337 -15.69 -10.37 -7.72
N GLY A 338 -15.82 -10.23 -9.04
CA GLY A 338 -14.69 -10.18 -9.95
C GLY A 338 -13.78 -11.42 -9.86
N ILE A 339 -12.50 -11.21 -9.55
CA ILE A 339 -11.52 -12.30 -9.54
C ILE A 339 -11.78 -13.35 -8.45
N LEU A 340 -12.34 -12.96 -7.30
CA LEU A 340 -12.63 -13.88 -6.20
C LEU A 340 -13.58 -15.01 -6.63
N GLU A 341 -14.60 -14.68 -7.42
CA GLU A 341 -15.55 -15.66 -7.98
C GLU A 341 -14.80 -16.74 -8.80
N LYS A 342 -13.86 -16.30 -9.66
CA LYS A 342 -13.05 -17.21 -10.49
C LYS A 342 -12.13 -18.09 -9.65
N LEU A 343 -11.53 -17.53 -8.61
CA LEU A 343 -10.59 -18.26 -7.74
C LEU A 343 -11.28 -19.34 -6.91
N ARG A 344 -12.55 -19.13 -6.55
CA ARG A 344 -13.37 -20.10 -5.80
C ARG A 344 -14.08 -21.13 -6.69
N GLY A 345 -13.91 -21.04 -8.01
CA GLY A 345 -14.44 -22.01 -8.96
C GLY A 345 -13.60 -23.28 -9.06
N GLN A 346 -14.25 -24.42 -9.35
CA GLN A 346 -13.60 -25.75 -9.44
C GLN A 346 -12.65 -25.89 -10.65
N THR A 347 -12.68 -24.99 -11.62
CA THR A 347 -11.95 -25.11 -12.90
C THR A 347 -10.69 -24.23 -12.99
N ASN A 348 -10.23 -23.62 -11.90
CA ASN A 348 -9.02 -22.81 -11.94
C ASN A 348 -7.75 -23.70 -11.98
N ARG A 349 -6.81 -23.37 -12.89
CA ARG A 349 -5.49 -24.01 -12.99
C ARG A 349 -4.72 -24.07 -11.67
N PHE A 350 -4.85 -23.06 -10.81
CA PHE A 350 -4.22 -23.04 -9.50
C PHE A 350 -4.66 -24.20 -8.60
N VAL A 351 -5.99 -24.40 -8.51
CA VAL A 351 -6.67 -25.47 -7.74
C VAL A 351 -6.20 -26.83 -8.26
N VAL A 352 -6.22 -27.02 -9.58
CA VAL A 352 -5.76 -28.26 -10.24
C VAL A 352 -4.28 -28.54 -9.96
N ALA A 353 -3.42 -27.53 -10.03
CA ALA A 353 -1.97 -27.69 -9.82
C ALA A 353 -1.60 -27.99 -8.36
N ASN A 354 -2.40 -27.53 -7.39
CA ASN A 354 -2.11 -27.65 -5.96
C ASN A 354 -2.94 -28.73 -5.24
N GLY A 355 -3.81 -29.45 -5.96
CA GLY A 355 -4.64 -30.53 -5.40
C GLY A 355 -5.59 -30.09 -4.30
N GLY A 356 -5.92 -28.79 -4.24
CA GLY A 356 -6.79 -28.18 -3.23
C GLY A 356 -8.10 -27.70 -3.84
N SER A 357 -9.15 -27.57 -3.02
CA SER A 357 -10.44 -27.02 -3.41
C SER A 357 -10.97 -26.12 -2.31
N TYR A 358 -11.66 -25.03 -2.67
CA TYR A 358 -12.43 -24.26 -1.71
C TYR A 358 -13.55 -25.15 -1.14
N VAL A 359 -13.61 -25.29 0.18
CA VAL A 359 -14.69 -26.02 0.86
C VAL A 359 -15.66 -25.02 1.47
N PRO A 360 -16.87 -24.86 0.90
CA PRO A 360 -17.92 -24.05 1.50
C PRO A 360 -18.40 -24.66 2.83
N LEU A 361 -18.46 -23.83 3.88
CA LEU A 361 -18.87 -24.21 5.23
C LEU A 361 -20.11 -23.43 5.68
N ALA A 362 -20.87 -24.01 6.61
CA ALA A 362 -21.98 -23.36 7.29
C ALA A 362 -22.04 -23.78 8.76
N VAL A 363 -22.62 -22.92 9.62
CA VAL A 363 -22.92 -23.28 11.02
C VAL A 363 -24.40 -23.65 11.11
N ARG A 364 -24.70 -24.90 11.47
CA ARG A 364 -26.06 -25.41 11.69
C ARG A 364 -26.18 -25.98 13.10
N GLN A 365 -27.12 -25.46 13.89
CA GLN A 365 -27.30 -25.86 15.30
C GLN A 365 -26.00 -25.78 16.12
N GLY A 366 -25.19 -24.74 15.89
CA GLY A 366 -23.90 -24.52 16.56
C GLY A 366 -22.73 -25.35 16.01
N LYS A 367 -22.99 -26.33 15.15
CA LYS A 367 -21.97 -27.22 14.56
C LYS A 367 -21.56 -26.77 13.15
N LEU A 368 -20.29 -26.94 12.84
CA LEU A 368 -19.75 -26.67 11.50
C LEU A 368 -20.05 -27.84 10.56
N VAL A 369 -20.65 -27.55 9.40
CA VAL A 369 -20.96 -28.53 8.36
C VAL A 369 -20.48 -28.04 7.00
N GLU A 370 -20.07 -28.98 6.14
CA GLU A 370 -19.86 -28.69 4.72
C GLU A 370 -21.22 -28.50 4.03
N THR A 371 -21.26 -27.68 2.99
CA THR A 371 -22.51 -27.37 2.28
C THR A 371 -22.29 -27.34 0.78
N ASP A 372 -23.21 -27.93 0.01
CA ASP A 372 -23.20 -27.83 -1.46
C ASP A 372 -23.78 -26.50 -1.95
N ASP A 373 -23.73 -25.46 -1.11
CA ASP A 373 -24.24 -24.12 -1.43
C ASP A 373 -23.42 -23.44 -2.54
N ARG A 374 -22.58 -24.16 -3.30
CA ARG A 374 -21.95 -23.67 -4.53
C ARG A 374 -22.25 -24.59 -5.70
N VAL A 375 -22.78 -24.02 -6.79
CA VAL A 375 -22.86 -24.70 -8.10
C VAL A 375 -22.03 -23.90 -9.09
N ASN A 376 -21.06 -24.55 -9.75
CA ASN A 376 -20.11 -23.92 -10.68
C ASN A 376 -19.35 -22.70 -10.10
N GLY A 377 -19.05 -22.72 -8.80
CA GLY A 377 -18.32 -21.62 -8.15
C GLY A 377 -19.17 -20.41 -7.78
N LYS A 378 -20.51 -20.51 -7.77
CA LYS A 378 -21.43 -19.45 -7.30
C LYS A 378 -22.22 -19.90 -6.09
N ALA A 379 -22.39 -19.06 -5.08
CA ALA A 379 -23.27 -19.38 -3.97
C ALA A 379 -24.74 -19.58 -4.41
N THR A 380 -25.39 -20.66 -3.96
CA THR A 380 -26.77 -21.01 -4.30
C THR A 380 -27.78 -20.64 -3.22
N SER A 381 -27.35 -20.42 -1.96
CA SER A 381 -28.20 -19.95 -0.87
C SER A 381 -27.78 -18.55 -0.37
N ALA A 382 -28.70 -17.59 -0.43
CA ALA A 382 -28.45 -16.20 0.00
C ALA A 382 -28.53 -16.00 1.52
N GLY A 383 -28.96 -17.03 2.28
CA GLY A 383 -29.39 -16.86 3.67
C GLY A 383 -30.59 -15.91 3.77
N THR A 384 -30.82 -15.34 4.95
CA THR A 384 -31.76 -14.23 5.12
C THR A 384 -31.17 -12.97 4.48
N PRO A 385 -31.88 -12.26 3.59
CA PRO A 385 -31.37 -11.05 2.97
C PRO A 385 -30.93 -10.02 4.01
N LEU A 386 -29.71 -9.51 3.84
CA LEU A 386 -29.13 -8.45 4.66
C LEU A 386 -29.44 -7.11 4.02
N LYS A 387 -29.90 -6.16 4.85
CA LYS A 387 -30.03 -4.76 4.45
C LYS A 387 -28.70 -4.07 4.64
N MET A 388 -28.23 -3.44 3.57
CA MET A 388 -26.93 -2.79 3.53
C MET A 388 -27.06 -1.38 2.96
N ALA A 389 -26.13 -0.51 3.34
CA ALA A 389 -25.94 0.79 2.71
C ALA A 389 -24.47 0.90 2.29
N SER A 390 -24.19 1.57 1.17
CA SER A 390 -22.82 1.79 0.74
C SER A 390 -22.62 3.17 0.16
N ARG A 391 -21.42 3.72 0.30
CA ARG A 391 -20.99 4.96 -0.36
C ARG A 391 -19.49 4.99 -0.56
N ASN A 392 -19.04 5.85 -1.48
CA ASN A 392 -17.62 6.20 -1.60
C ASN A 392 -17.28 7.31 -0.59
N GLU A 393 -16.03 7.29 -0.11
CA GLU A 393 -15.50 8.27 0.85
C GLU A 393 -14.06 8.59 0.43
N GLY A 394 -13.82 9.72 -0.22
CA GLY A 394 -12.61 9.95 -0.99
C GLY A 394 -12.41 8.85 -2.05
N PHE A 395 -11.22 8.25 -2.11
CA PHE A 395 -10.98 7.06 -2.94
C PHE A 395 -11.52 5.77 -2.31
N GLY A 396 -11.88 5.81 -1.02
CA GLY A 396 -12.36 4.69 -0.22
C GLY A 396 -13.81 4.32 -0.43
N LYS A 397 -14.25 3.27 0.26
CA LYS A 397 -15.64 2.81 0.25
C LYS A 397 -16.06 2.29 1.61
N ILE A 398 -17.26 2.68 2.04
CA ILE A 398 -17.90 2.20 3.27
C ILE A 398 -19.07 1.30 2.88
N VAL A 399 -19.19 0.15 3.54
CA VAL A 399 -20.39 -0.70 3.50
C VAL A 399 -20.88 -0.89 4.92
N LEU A 400 -22.15 -0.55 5.15
CA LEU A 400 -22.86 -0.75 6.40
C LEU A 400 -23.78 -1.96 6.27
N VAL A 401 -23.83 -2.81 7.29
CA VAL A 401 -24.79 -3.90 7.41
C VAL A 401 -25.70 -3.61 8.61
N GLU A 402 -27.03 -3.59 8.39
CA GLU A 402 -28.01 -3.20 9.42
C GLU A 402 -27.90 -4.08 10.68
N LYS A 403 -27.63 -5.38 10.50
CA LYS A 403 -27.54 -6.41 11.55
C LYS A 403 -26.26 -7.22 11.41
N SER A 404 -25.93 -7.99 12.44
CA SER A 404 -24.74 -8.84 12.44
C SER A 404 -24.77 -9.82 11.25
N PRO A 405 -23.73 -9.83 10.40
CA PRO A 405 -23.58 -10.81 9.33
C PRO A 405 -22.99 -12.14 9.82
N PHE A 406 -22.72 -12.29 11.13
CA PHE A 406 -22.05 -13.46 11.69
C PHE A 406 -23.04 -14.50 12.26
N PRO A 407 -22.77 -15.82 12.11
CA PRO A 407 -21.72 -16.40 11.28
C PRO A 407 -21.98 -16.21 9.78
N GLY A 408 -23.24 -16.01 9.37
CA GLY A 408 -23.63 -15.81 7.98
C GLY A 408 -23.53 -17.09 7.13
N THR A 409 -23.78 -16.94 5.82
CA THR A 409 -23.55 -18.00 4.82
C THR A 409 -22.49 -17.55 3.82
N VAL A 410 -21.93 -18.52 3.08
CA VAL A 410 -21.05 -18.25 1.94
C VAL A 410 -21.66 -17.21 0.99
N GLY A 411 -22.94 -17.37 0.65
CA GLY A 411 -23.65 -16.45 -0.23
C GLY A 411 -23.85 -15.06 0.35
N SER A 412 -24.11 -14.94 1.66
CA SER A 412 -24.20 -13.63 2.31
C SER A 412 -22.86 -12.89 2.26
N TRP A 413 -21.74 -13.56 2.59
CA TRP A 413 -20.41 -12.96 2.53
C TRP A 413 -19.97 -12.59 1.12
N GLU A 414 -20.27 -13.46 0.14
CA GLU A 414 -20.06 -13.15 -1.27
C GLU A 414 -20.76 -11.87 -1.71
N ARG A 415 -21.99 -11.65 -1.25
CA ARG A 415 -22.77 -10.44 -1.58
C ARG A 415 -22.27 -9.21 -0.82
N ILE A 416 -21.76 -9.36 0.40
CA ILE A 416 -21.08 -8.27 1.12
C ILE A 416 -19.81 -7.86 0.35
N PHE A 417 -18.97 -8.81 -0.06
CA PHE A 417 -17.76 -8.53 -0.84
C PHE A 417 -18.07 -7.97 -2.23
N ALA A 418 -19.10 -8.49 -2.91
CA ALA A 418 -19.60 -7.94 -4.18
C ALA A 418 -20.09 -6.49 -4.03
N THR A 419 -20.65 -6.11 -2.86
CA THR A 419 -21.05 -4.72 -2.59
C THR A 419 -19.86 -3.78 -2.59
N PHE A 420 -18.66 -4.24 -2.21
CA PHE A 420 -17.43 -3.46 -2.39
C PHE A 420 -16.96 -3.40 -3.84
N HIS A 421 -17.34 -4.36 -4.68
CA HIS A 421 -16.67 -4.76 -5.93
C HIS A 421 -15.32 -5.44 -5.67
N GLY A 422 -15.13 -6.64 -6.18
CA GLY A 422 -13.96 -7.48 -5.90
C GLY A 422 -12.65 -6.91 -6.44
N ASP A 423 -12.71 -6.02 -7.41
CA ASP A 423 -11.57 -5.27 -7.91
C ASP A 423 -11.08 -4.18 -6.94
N ARG A 424 -11.90 -3.76 -5.98
CA ARG A 424 -11.47 -2.94 -4.83
C ARG A 424 -10.85 -3.78 -3.71
N LEU A 425 -11.21 -5.07 -3.63
CA LEU A 425 -10.70 -6.00 -2.62
C LEU A 425 -9.39 -6.66 -3.04
N ALA A 426 -9.18 -6.86 -4.35
CA ALA A 426 -7.91 -7.32 -4.91
C ALA A 426 -6.91 -6.16 -4.99
N TRP A 427 -5.87 -6.20 -4.17
CA TRP A 427 -4.84 -5.16 -4.07
C TRP A 427 -4.30 -4.73 -5.43
N PHE A 428 -3.99 -5.70 -6.31
CA PHE A 428 -3.36 -5.41 -7.60
C PHE A 428 -4.30 -4.74 -8.61
N GLN A 429 -5.61 -4.94 -8.47
CA GLN A 429 -6.60 -4.26 -9.31
C GLN A 429 -6.87 -2.86 -8.77
N ARG A 430 -7.00 -2.72 -7.45
CA ARG A 430 -7.18 -1.43 -6.76
C ARG A 430 -6.05 -0.45 -7.10
N HIS A 431 -4.80 -0.91 -7.08
CA HIS A 431 -3.62 -0.10 -7.40
C HIS A 431 -3.21 -0.16 -8.88
N GLY A 432 -3.79 -1.08 -9.66
CA GLY A 432 -3.49 -1.31 -11.07
C GLY A 432 -2.05 -1.76 -11.35
N MET A 433 -1.39 -2.35 -10.37
CA MET A 433 -0.05 -2.91 -10.44
C MET A 433 0.07 -4.06 -9.44
N SER A 434 1.06 -4.93 -9.63
CA SER A 434 1.42 -5.98 -8.69
C SER A 434 2.79 -5.72 -8.09
N ARG A 435 3.01 -6.05 -6.81
CA ARG A 435 4.35 -6.09 -6.20
C ARG A 435 4.99 -7.48 -6.31
N LEU A 436 4.33 -8.38 -7.05
CA LEU A 436 4.65 -9.80 -7.12
C LEU A 436 4.88 -10.29 -8.55
N ARG A 437 4.06 -9.80 -9.47
CA ARG A 437 3.96 -10.27 -10.86
C ARG A 437 4.49 -9.21 -11.83
N GLU A 438 4.78 -9.63 -13.06
CA GLU A 438 5.22 -8.74 -14.11
C GLU A 438 4.17 -7.64 -14.38
N ASN A 439 4.61 -6.39 -14.40
CA ASN A 439 3.76 -5.24 -14.70
C ASN A 439 3.98 -4.77 -16.14
N LEU A 440 3.27 -5.37 -17.11
CA LEU A 440 3.34 -4.95 -18.51
C LEU A 440 2.88 -3.50 -18.74
N GLY A 441 2.10 -2.95 -17.82
CA GLY A 441 1.71 -1.54 -17.79
C GLY A 441 2.86 -0.57 -17.53
N PHE A 442 4.06 -1.04 -17.14
CA PHE A 442 5.27 -0.21 -16.98
C PHE A 442 5.57 0.58 -18.27
N TRP A 443 5.49 -0.10 -19.41
CA TRP A 443 5.78 0.47 -20.73
C TRP A 443 4.78 1.54 -21.18
N GLU A 444 3.57 1.59 -20.60
CA GLU A 444 2.53 2.55 -21.01
C GLU A 444 2.77 3.97 -20.46
N PHE A 445 3.69 4.11 -19.49
CA PHE A 445 3.94 5.36 -18.77
C PHE A 445 5.41 5.78 -18.80
N LEU A 446 6.06 5.60 -19.95
CA LEU A 446 7.41 6.12 -20.16
C LEU A 446 7.41 7.62 -20.42
N ILE A 447 8.54 8.26 -20.10
CA ILE A 447 8.77 9.68 -20.37
C ILE A 447 9.02 9.85 -21.88
N PRO A 448 8.27 10.70 -22.58
CA PRO A 448 8.47 10.96 -24.00
C PRO A 448 9.91 11.39 -24.32
N GLY A 449 10.47 10.86 -25.40
CA GLY A 449 11.82 11.21 -25.87
C GLY A 449 12.98 10.69 -25.01
N VAL A 450 12.70 9.93 -23.94
CA VAL A 450 13.72 9.35 -23.05
C VAL A 450 13.90 7.87 -23.34
N GLY A 451 15.16 7.42 -23.43
CA GLY A 451 15.49 6.01 -23.66
C GLY A 451 15.21 5.53 -25.09
N VAL A 452 14.89 6.45 -26.01
CA VAL A 452 14.78 6.16 -27.44
C VAL A 452 16.19 6.18 -28.03
N ALA A 453 16.62 5.07 -28.63
CA ALA A 453 17.88 5.06 -29.37
C ALA A 453 17.71 5.94 -30.63
N PRO A 454 18.53 6.98 -30.84
CA PRO A 454 18.51 7.78 -32.06
C PRO A 454 19.15 6.99 -33.21
N VAL A 455 18.47 5.95 -33.68
CA VAL A 455 19.00 4.97 -34.64
C VAL A 455 19.54 5.67 -35.89
N THR A 456 18.80 6.63 -36.43
CA THR A 456 19.20 7.39 -37.62
C THR A 456 20.47 8.20 -37.39
N THR A 457 20.62 8.83 -36.22
CA THR A 457 21.82 9.60 -35.89
C THR A 457 23.02 8.69 -35.69
N PHE A 458 22.83 7.54 -35.02
CA PHE A 458 23.86 6.53 -34.86
C PHE A 458 24.30 5.95 -36.20
N GLU A 459 23.35 5.62 -37.08
CA GLU A 459 23.62 5.11 -38.43
C GLU A 459 24.43 6.10 -39.25
N LEU A 460 24.06 7.39 -39.23
CA LEU A 460 24.82 8.45 -39.90
C LEU A 460 26.23 8.61 -39.34
N LEU A 461 26.39 8.61 -38.02
CA LEU A 461 27.70 8.78 -37.37
C LEU A 461 28.63 7.59 -37.61
N ILE A 462 28.12 6.35 -37.53
CA ILE A 462 28.89 5.15 -37.81
C ILE A 462 29.26 5.09 -39.29
N THR A 463 28.34 5.43 -40.20
CA THR A 463 28.62 5.50 -41.64
C THR A 463 29.72 6.52 -41.93
N LEU A 464 29.62 7.72 -41.35
CA LEU A 464 30.64 8.77 -41.48
C LEU A 464 32.00 8.29 -40.93
N PHE A 465 32.01 7.61 -39.79
CA PHE A 465 33.22 7.04 -39.19
C PHE A 465 33.89 6.00 -40.08
N VAL A 466 33.13 5.03 -40.63
CA VAL A 466 33.65 4.00 -41.51
C VAL A 466 34.27 4.61 -42.77
N ILE A 467 33.64 5.64 -43.33
CA ILE A 467 34.16 6.38 -44.49
C ILE A 467 35.44 7.14 -44.12
N LEU A 468 35.46 7.82 -42.98
CA LEU A 468 36.62 8.59 -42.52
C LEU A 468 37.83 7.71 -42.25
N ILE A 469 37.67 6.62 -41.50
CA ILE A 469 38.78 5.75 -41.09
C ILE A 469 39.22 4.78 -42.19
N GLY A 470 38.29 4.34 -43.04
CA GLY A 470 38.59 3.43 -44.14
C GLY A 470 39.13 4.20 -45.36
N PRO A 471 38.27 4.50 -46.35
CA PRO A 471 38.72 5.05 -47.63
C PRO A 471 39.44 6.40 -47.47
N VAL A 472 38.88 7.36 -46.73
CA VAL A 472 39.44 8.71 -46.65
C VAL A 472 40.84 8.70 -46.02
N ASN A 473 40.99 8.11 -44.83
CA ASN A 473 42.28 8.01 -44.15
C ASN A 473 43.32 7.25 -44.99
N TYR A 474 42.94 6.14 -45.64
CA TYR A 474 43.83 5.38 -46.52
C TYR A 474 44.30 6.21 -47.73
N PHE A 475 43.38 6.84 -48.46
CA PHE A 475 43.73 7.61 -49.67
C PHE A 475 44.59 8.84 -49.33
N VAL A 476 44.30 9.53 -48.22
CA VAL A 476 45.08 10.68 -47.75
C VAL A 476 46.49 10.25 -47.29
N LEU A 477 46.61 9.17 -46.52
CA LEU A 477 47.93 8.68 -46.08
C LEU A 477 48.76 8.11 -47.23
N ARG A 478 48.09 7.51 -48.22
CA ARG A 478 48.73 7.04 -49.46
C ARG A 478 49.22 8.20 -50.31
N SER A 479 48.45 9.28 -50.48
CA SER A 479 48.88 10.45 -51.25
C SER A 479 50.05 11.20 -50.60
N ILE A 480 50.14 11.15 -49.26
CA ILE A 480 51.25 11.74 -48.48
C ILE A 480 52.45 10.78 -48.36
N GLY A 481 52.35 9.54 -48.87
CA GLY A 481 53.42 8.54 -48.85
C GLY A 481 53.75 7.99 -47.47
N ARG A 482 52.85 8.13 -46.48
CA ARG A 482 53.08 7.81 -45.07
C ARG A 482 52.10 6.76 -44.53
N LEU A 483 51.84 5.70 -45.28
CA LEU A 483 50.92 4.61 -44.93
C LEU A 483 51.18 3.99 -43.53
N ASN A 484 52.44 3.96 -43.07
CA ASN A 484 52.80 3.44 -41.74
C ASN A 484 52.10 4.19 -40.58
N PHE A 485 51.65 5.43 -40.79
CA PHE A 485 50.89 6.20 -39.79
C PHE A 485 49.45 5.69 -39.56
N LEU A 486 48.96 4.75 -40.37
CA LEU A 486 47.68 4.05 -40.10
C LEU A 486 47.64 3.43 -38.70
N ILE A 487 48.79 2.97 -38.19
CA ILE A 487 48.93 2.42 -36.83
C ILE A 487 48.51 3.44 -35.75
N VAL A 488 48.65 4.74 -36.03
CA VAL A 488 48.31 5.82 -35.09
C VAL A 488 46.96 6.45 -35.42
N THR A 489 46.67 6.71 -36.70
CA THR A 489 45.45 7.44 -37.09
C THR A 489 44.18 6.62 -36.86
N VAL A 490 44.24 5.30 -36.99
CA VAL A 490 43.08 4.44 -36.75
C VAL A 490 42.69 4.43 -35.26
N PRO A 491 43.59 4.15 -34.28
CA PRO A 491 43.25 4.28 -32.86
C PRO A 491 42.83 5.70 -32.45
N LEU A 492 43.52 6.73 -32.94
CA LEU A 492 43.21 8.12 -32.58
C LEU A 492 41.84 8.56 -33.13
N GLY A 493 41.53 8.15 -34.35
CA GLY A 493 40.22 8.40 -34.96
C GLY A 493 39.10 7.62 -34.27
N ALA A 494 39.35 6.39 -33.85
CA ALA A 494 38.41 5.63 -33.02
C ALA A 494 38.14 6.34 -31.69
N LEU A 495 39.18 6.80 -30.98
CA LEU A 495 39.03 7.58 -29.74
C LEU A 495 38.22 8.86 -29.95
N MET A 496 38.49 9.59 -31.04
CA MET A 496 37.75 10.82 -31.37
C MET A 496 36.26 10.52 -31.58
N VAL A 497 35.92 9.49 -32.34
CA VAL A 497 34.51 9.13 -32.58
C VAL A 497 33.83 8.63 -31.32
N THR A 498 34.50 7.82 -30.50
CA THR A 498 33.97 7.45 -29.18
C THR A 498 33.70 8.68 -28.31
N ALA A 499 34.60 9.67 -28.29
CA ALA A 499 34.42 10.91 -27.55
C ALA A 499 33.23 11.75 -28.10
N VAL A 500 33.08 11.84 -29.43
CA VAL A 500 31.95 12.52 -30.07
C VAL A 500 30.63 11.84 -29.73
N LEU A 501 30.56 10.50 -29.81
CA LEU A 501 29.36 9.74 -29.45
C LEU A 501 29.01 9.88 -27.97
N MET A 502 30.00 9.84 -27.08
CA MET A 502 29.80 10.07 -25.65
C MET A 502 29.27 11.48 -25.38
N THR A 503 29.88 12.49 -26.01
CA THR A 503 29.47 13.89 -25.86
C THR A 503 28.06 14.10 -26.40
N TYR A 504 27.74 13.53 -27.57
CA TYR A 504 26.40 13.57 -28.15
C TYR A 504 25.38 12.93 -27.20
N ALA A 505 25.66 11.74 -26.64
CA ALA A 505 24.76 11.08 -25.70
C ALA A 505 24.55 11.91 -24.42
N MET A 506 25.60 12.54 -23.89
CA MET A 506 25.49 13.43 -22.71
C MET A 506 24.65 14.68 -23.01
N LEU A 507 24.79 15.29 -24.19
CA LEU A 507 24.02 16.47 -24.60
C LEU A 507 22.56 16.13 -24.97
N SER A 508 22.34 14.99 -25.63
CA SER A 508 21.04 14.47 -26.04
C SER A 508 20.16 14.10 -24.85
N ASP A 509 20.70 13.26 -23.94
CA ASP A 509 19.95 12.77 -22.79
C ASP A 509 19.75 13.88 -21.75
N GLY A 510 20.70 14.81 -21.70
CA GLY A 510 20.82 15.85 -20.69
C GLY A 510 21.38 15.31 -19.37
N LEU A 511 21.82 16.22 -18.50
CA LEU A 511 22.22 15.88 -17.12
C LEU A 511 21.07 16.10 -16.12
N SER A 512 20.01 16.79 -16.54
CA SER A 512 18.84 17.06 -15.73
C SER A 512 17.96 15.83 -15.54
N THR A 513 17.12 15.89 -14.53
CA THR A 513 16.06 14.90 -14.32
C THR A 513 14.83 15.29 -15.12
N LYS A 514 14.28 14.34 -15.88
CA LYS A 514 13.01 14.45 -16.60
C LYS A 514 11.95 13.67 -15.82
N SER A 515 10.70 14.14 -15.86
CA SER A 515 9.58 13.47 -15.22
C SER A 515 8.37 13.32 -16.14
N ARG A 516 7.55 12.33 -15.84
CA ARG A 516 6.16 12.25 -16.30
C ARG A 516 5.28 11.97 -15.10
N ILE A 517 4.28 12.82 -14.87
CA ILE A 517 3.44 12.80 -13.67
C ILE A 517 1.98 12.67 -14.07
N ARG A 518 1.25 11.77 -13.42
CA ARG A 518 -0.19 11.60 -13.61
C ARG A 518 -0.85 11.48 -12.24
N THR A 519 -1.51 12.55 -11.82
CA THR A 519 -2.08 12.69 -10.48
C THR A 519 -3.58 12.96 -10.54
N VAL A 520 -4.33 12.34 -9.64
CA VAL A 520 -5.70 12.74 -9.32
C VAL A 520 -5.78 13.02 -7.83
N THR A 521 -6.35 14.16 -7.50
CA THR A 521 -6.61 14.62 -6.15
C THR A 521 -8.10 14.74 -5.97
N LEU A 522 -8.64 14.13 -4.92
CA LEU A 522 -9.99 14.37 -4.43
C LEU A 522 -9.89 15.34 -3.25
N LEU A 523 -10.63 16.44 -3.29
CA LEU A 523 -10.60 17.49 -2.29
C LEU A 523 -12.03 17.87 -1.86
N ASP A 524 -12.35 17.63 -0.60
CA ASP A 524 -13.50 18.25 0.03
C ASP A 524 -13.08 19.59 0.65
N GLN A 525 -13.52 20.70 0.04
CA GLN A 525 -13.12 22.03 0.48
C GLN A 525 -13.86 22.51 1.72
N GLU A 526 -15.01 21.91 2.08
CA GLU A 526 -15.73 22.27 3.31
C GLU A 526 -14.90 21.86 4.54
N THR A 527 -14.26 20.69 4.46
CA THR A 527 -13.40 20.16 5.54
C THR A 527 -11.91 20.41 5.34
N GLY A 528 -11.51 20.75 4.11
CA GLY A 528 -10.12 20.81 3.68
C GLY A 528 -9.46 19.44 3.57
N ARG A 529 -10.22 18.34 3.64
CA ARG A 529 -9.68 16.98 3.61
C ARG A 529 -9.64 16.46 2.18
N GLY A 530 -8.65 15.62 1.91
CA GLY A 530 -8.54 14.99 0.62
C GLY A 530 -7.54 13.86 0.58
N ALA A 531 -7.37 13.32 -0.61
CA ALA A 531 -6.29 12.40 -0.90
C ALA A 531 -5.81 12.58 -2.35
N SER A 532 -4.52 12.39 -2.55
CA SER A 532 -3.87 12.42 -3.87
C SER A 532 -3.29 11.06 -4.19
N TRP A 533 -3.60 10.55 -5.38
CA TRP A 533 -2.95 9.40 -5.99
C TRP A 533 -2.12 9.88 -7.17
N SER A 534 -0.84 9.49 -7.22
CA SER A 534 0.09 9.97 -8.24
C SER A 534 0.95 8.84 -8.78
N ARG A 535 0.85 8.58 -10.09
CA ARG A 535 1.81 7.76 -10.84
C ARG A 535 2.90 8.66 -11.39
N GLN A 536 4.14 8.36 -11.04
CA GLN A 536 5.30 9.20 -11.33
C GLN A 536 6.34 8.37 -12.05
N ALA A 537 6.92 8.92 -13.11
CA ALA A 537 8.09 8.39 -13.77
C ALA A 537 9.21 9.42 -13.68
N TYR A 538 10.40 8.97 -13.29
CA TYR A 538 11.60 9.79 -13.21
C TYR A 538 12.71 9.16 -14.04
N TYR A 539 13.43 10.00 -14.78
CA TYR A 539 14.67 9.62 -15.44
C TYR A 539 15.71 10.69 -15.16
N ALA A 540 16.81 10.29 -14.54
CA ALA A 540 17.94 11.18 -14.30
C ALA A 540 19.10 10.84 -15.23
N GLY A 541 19.61 11.82 -15.97
CA GLY A 541 20.90 11.65 -16.67
C GLY A 541 22.03 11.37 -15.69
N LEU A 542 22.04 12.11 -14.57
CA LEU A 542 22.87 11.86 -13.39
C LEU A 542 21.98 11.86 -12.14
N ALA A 543 21.81 10.71 -11.50
CA ALA A 543 21.01 10.60 -10.27
C ALA A 543 21.71 11.29 -9.10
N SER A 544 20.93 12.06 -8.33
CA SER A 544 21.39 12.67 -7.09
C SER A 544 21.60 11.61 -6.01
N SER A 545 22.65 11.75 -5.21
CA SER A 545 22.88 10.94 -4.02
C SER A 545 21.86 11.22 -2.90
N SER A 546 21.20 12.38 -2.93
CA SER A 546 20.11 12.73 -2.00
C SER A 546 18.90 11.80 -2.13
N GLY A 547 18.71 11.19 -3.30
CA GLY A 547 17.56 10.34 -3.60
C GLY A 547 16.27 11.12 -3.83
N LEU A 548 15.15 10.42 -3.66
CA LEU A 548 13.79 10.97 -3.73
C LEU A 548 13.31 11.28 -2.31
N ASN A 549 12.66 12.42 -2.14
CA ASN A 549 12.10 12.86 -0.87
C ASN A 549 10.58 12.95 -1.00
N TYR A 550 9.87 12.20 -0.16
CA TYR A 550 8.42 12.23 -0.05
C TYR A 550 7.99 12.70 1.35
N PRO A 551 6.81 13.32 1.48
CA PRO A 551 6.20 13.60 2.78
C PRO A 551 6.11 12.34 3.67
N VAL A 552 6.31 12.49 4.98
CA VAL A 552 6.33 11.38 5.95
C VAL A 552 5.00 10.63 6.06
N ASP A 553 3.90 11.26 5.63
CA ASP A 553 2.54 10.73 5.58
C ASP A 553 2.17 10.14 4.20
N ALA A 554 3.11 10.05 3.25
CA ALA A 554 2.89 9.38 1.98
C ALA A 554 3.12 7.86 2.09
N ALA A 555 2.35 7.08 1.34
CA ALA A 555 2.66 5.69 1.03
C ALA A 555 3.22 5.62 -0.39
N VAL A 556 4.41 5.03 -0.55
CA VAL A 556 5.14 5.00 -1.83
C VAL A 556 5.42 3.56 -2.24
N TYR A 557 4.90 3.18 -3.41
CA TYR A 557 5.12 1.88 -4.02
C TYR A 557 5.95 2.03 -5.30
N GLU A 558 6.98 1.21 -5.45
CA GLU A 558 7.75 1.18 -6.69
C GLU A 558 6.95 0.43 -7.76
N TYR A 559 6.80 1.04 -8.93
CA TYR A 559 6.19 0.41 -10.09
C TYR A 559 7.31 -0.20 -10.93
N GLU A 560 7.73 -1.41 -10.54
CA GLU A 560 8.78 -2.19 -11.23
C GLU A 560 8.16 -3.03 -12.34
N GLN A 561 8.94 -3.27 -13.40
CA GLN A 561 8.49 -4.21 -14.43
C GLN A 561 8.47 -5.63 -13.85
N TYR A 562 9.51 -6.01 -13.11
CA TYR A 562 9.64 -7.34 -12.51
C TYR A 562 9.94 -7.24 -11.00
N PRO A 563 8.94 -6.98 -10.15
CA PRO A 563 9.16 -6.69 -8.72
C PRO A 563 10.07 -7.68 -7.96
N LEU A 564 9.99 -8.99 -8.27
CA LEU A 564 10.75 -10.03 -7.58
C LEU A 564 12.13 -10.34 -8.18
N THR A 565 12.39 -9.95 -9.42
CA THR A 565 13.61 -10.35 -10.15
C THR A 565 14.40 -9.17 -10.73
N GLU A 566 13.83 -7.98 -10.73
CA GLU A 566 14.48 -6.77 -11.21
C GLU A 566 15.65 -6.40 -10.30
N HIS A 567 16.85 -6.32 -10.89
CA HIS A 567 18.04 -5.97 -10.14
C HIS A 567 18.24 -4.46 -10.14
N THR A 568 17.95 -3.84 -9.00
CA THR A 568 18.05 -2.40 -8.83
C THR A 568 19.21 -1.96 -7.92
N GLY A 569 19.99 -2.91 -7.39
CA GLY A 569 21.04 -2.62 -6.40
C GLY A 569 20.47 -2.46 -4.99
N GLN A 570 21.29 -1.99 -4.05
CA GLN A 570 20.85 -1.85 -2.65
C GLN A 570 19.88 -0.66 -2.50
N LYS A 571 18.62 -0.96 -2.24
CA LYS A 571 17.59 0.02 -1.89
C LYS A 571 17.75 0.45 -0.43
N ARG A 572 17.75 1.75 -0.17
CA ARG A 572 17.81 2.31 1.18
C ARG A 572 16.66 3.29 1.38
N MET A 573 16.07 3.25 2.56
CA MET A 573 14.98 4.11 2.95
C MET A 573 15.26 4.64 4.34
N THR A 574 15.09 5.95 4.55
CA THR A 574 15.27 6.58 5.85
C THR A 574 14.01 7.32 6.24
N TRP A 575 13.53 7.06 7.45
CA TRP A 575 12.46 7.82 8.10
C TRP A 575 13.09 8.90 8.98
N SER A 576 12.74 10.15 8.68
CA SER A 576 13.16 11.35 9.40
C SER A 576 11.96 12.32 9.45
N ASP A 577 12.19 13.63 9.35
CA ASP A 577 11.10 14.60 9.10
C ASP A 577 10.41 14.32 7.74
N ASP A 578 11.17 13.73 6.81
CA ASP A 578 10.70 13.25 5.52
C ASP A 578 10.96 11.74 5.33
N GLN A 579 10.32 11.17 4.31
CA GLN A 579 10.56 9.84 3.79
C GLN A 579 11.57 9.89 2.62
N VAL A 580 12.82 9.47 2.86
CA VAL A 580 13.91 9.57 1.85
C VAL A 580 14.24 8.20 1.25
N LEU A 581 14.11 8.06 -0.07
CA LEU A 581 14.37 6.85 -0.85
C LEU A 581 15.67 7.00 -1.66
N GLN A 582 16.66 6.16 -1.40
CA GLN A 582 18.02 6.27 -1.94
C GLN A 582 18.55 4.97 -2.53
N GLY A 583 19.68 5.07 -3.23
CA GLY A 583 20.38 3.93 -3.81
C GLY A 583 19.59 3.34 -4.97
N GLY A 584 19.18 2.07 -4.85
CA GLY A 584 18.49 1.37 -5.94
C GLY A 584 17.18 2.01 -6.42
N TYR A 585 16.54 2.83 -5.58
CA TYR A 585 15.34 3.58 -5.94
C TYR A 585 15.56 4.67 -7.00
N PHE A 586 16.76 5.24 -7.11
CA PHE A 586 17.00 6.35 -8.03
C PHE A 586 18.38 6.24 -8.67
N ARG A 587 18.41 5.84 -9.95
CA ARG A 587 19.62 5.47 -10.68
C ARG A 587 19.76 6.30 -11.97
N SER A 588 21.01 6.61 -12.32
CA SER A 588 21.33 7.31 -13.56
C SER A 588 20.95 6.47 -14.79
N ARG A 589 20.41 7.13 -15.81
CA ARG A 589 20.12 6.59 -17.15
C ARG A 589 19.13 5.42 -17.17
N VAL A 590 18.28 5.30 -16.15
CA VAL A 590 17.18 4.33 -16.09
C VAL A 590 15.91 5.07 -15.71
N THR A 591 14.78 4.71 -16.32
CA THR A 591 13.47 5.24 -15.91
C THR A 591 12.99 4.46 -14.71
N GLN A 592 12.75 5.13 -13.59
CA GLN A 592 12.09 4.55 -12.41
C GLN A 592 10.66 5.06 -12.32
N GLN A 593 9.73 4.21 -11.87
CA GLN A 593 8.33 4.57 -11.71
C GLN A 593 7.85 4.29 -10.29
N PHE A 594 6.94 5.13 -9.81
CA PHE A 594 6.35 5.06 -8.48
C PHE A 594 4.85 5.31 -8.54
N LEU A 595 4.12 4.69 -7.62
CA LEU A 595 2.77 5.07 -7.24
C LEU A 595 2.84 5.62 -5.81
N ALA A 596 2.54 6.90 -5.65
CA ALA A 596 2.51 7.56 -4.34
C ALA A 596 1.06 7.95 -4.00
N ILE A 597 0.68 7.72 -2.75
CA ILE A 597 -0.65 8.02 -2.21
C ILE A 597 -0.47 8.81 -0.94
N ARG A 598 -1.23 9.90 -0.78
CA ARG A 598 -1.18 10.74 0.41
C ARG A 598 -2.57 11.29 0.74
N PRO A 599 -3.20 10.90 1.86
CA PRO A 599 -4.27 11.67 2.46
C PRO A 599 -3.70 12.95 3.07
N PHE A 600 -4.48 14.03 3.07
CA PHE A 600 -4.02 15.31 3.58
C PHE A 600 -5.18 16.13 4.16
N GLN A 601 -4.81 17.17 4.90
CA GLN A 601 -5.69 18.26 5.26
C GLN A 601 -5.04 19.58 4.86
N THR A 602 -5.77 20.44 4.16
CA THR A 602 -5.23 21.62 3.49
C THR A 602 -6.21 22.79 3.53
N PRO A 603 -5.75 24.04 3.64
CA PRO A 603 -6.60 25.21 3.49
C PRO A 603 -6.88 25.57 2.02
N HIS A 604 -6.22 24.89 1.07
CA HIS A 604 -6.34 25.17 -0.35
C HIS A 604 -7.75 24.91 -0.89
N ARG A 605 -8.28 25.86 -1.67
CA ARG A 605 -9.64 25.79 -2.23
C ARG A 605 -9.84 26.70 -3.44
N LEU A 606 -10.96 26.54 -4.11
CA LEU A 606 -11.54 27.48 -5.06
C LEU A 606 -12.69 28.19 -4.34
N ALA A 607 -12.52 29.47 -4.04
CA ALA A 607 -13.57 30.27 -3.43
C ALA A 607 -14.54 30.74 -4.52
N VAL A 608 -15.73 30.16 -4.53
CA VAL A 608 -16.77 30.48 -5.52
C VAL A 608 -17.63 31.60 -4.98
N SER A 609 -17.84 32.64 -5.79
CA SER A 609 -18.69 33.77 -5.45
C SER A 609 -19.67 34.09 -6.56
N THR A 610 -20.91 34.43 -6.18
CA THR A 610 -21.97 34.78 -7.12
C THR A 610 -22.29 36.26 -6.97
N GLN A 611 -22.10 37.03 -8.05
CA GLN A 611 -22.43 38.45 -8.12
C GLN A 611 -23.26 38.72 -9.38
N ASP A 612 -24.40 39.42 -9.24
CA ASP A 612 -25.30 39.76 -10.34
C ASP A 612 -25.71 38.56 -11.23
N GLY A 613 -25.87 37.38 -10.62
CA GLY A 613 -26.20 36.12 -11.33
C GLY A 613 -25.05 35.54 -12.17
N LYS A 614 -23.84 36.08 -12.05
CA LYS A 614 -22.61 35.54 -12.65
C LYS A 614 -21.75 34.90 -11.58
N LEU A 615 -21.34 33.67 -11.83
CA LEU A 615 -20.37 32.97 -10.99
C LEU A 615 -18.96 33.46 -11.29
N SER A 616 -18.16 33.59 -10.25
CA SER A 616 -16.74 33.89 -10.30
C SER A 616 -16.02 32.96 -9.33
N VAL A 617 -14.74 32.72 -9.59
CA VAL A 617 -13.90 31.88 -8.76
C VAL A 617 -12.60 32.58 -8.46
N LYS A 618 -12.25 32.61 -7.17
CA LYS A 618 -10.91 32.98 -6.71
C LYS A 618 -10.10 31.72 -6.47
N ASN A 619 -8.95 31.63 -7.12
CA ASN A 619 -8.09 30.45 -7.05
C ASN A 619 -7.17 30.49 -5.82
N GLU A 620 -7.53 29.77 -4.76
CA GLU A 620 -6.73 29.60 -3.55
C GLU A 620 -6.12 28.18 -3.47
N LEU A 621 -5.98 27.48 -4.61
CA LEU A 621 -5.39 26.13 -4.68
C LEU A 621 -3.85 26.11 -4.54
N GLY A 622 -3.21 27.28 -4.39
CA GLY A 622 -1.76 27.40 -4.31
C GLY A 622 -1.02 27.18 -5.64
N THR A 623 -1.73 26.95 -6.74
CA THR A 623 -1.17 26.70 -8.07
C THR A 623 -2.02 27.33 -9.17
N LYS A 624 -1.43 27.57 -10.34
CA LYS A 624 -2.18 27.95 -11.52
C LYS A 624 -3.15 26.82 -11.92
N VAL A 625 -4.40 27.19 -12.15
CA VAL A 625 -5.40 26.34 -12.83
C VAL A 625 -5.34 26.63 -14.31
N SER A 626 -5.00 25.63 -15.11
CA SER A 626 -4.95 25.75 -16.57
C SER A 626 -6.35 25.71 -17.17
N HIS A 627 -7.21 24.79 -16.70
CA HIS A 627 -8.57 24.59 -17.18
C HIS A 627 -9.43 24.16 -15.99
N LEU A 628 -10.66 24.67 -15.92
CA LEU A 628 -11.62 24.42 -14.86
C LEU A 628 -12.98 24.14 -15.48
N ILE A 629 -13.58 23.01 -15.11
CA ILE A 629 -15.01 22.77 -15.27
C ILE A 629 -15.62 22.75 -13.87
N LEU A 630 -16.60 23.60 -13.62
CA LEU A 630 -17.29 23.72 -12.35
C LEU A 630 -18.79 23.48 -12.56
N LEU A 631 -19.42 22.71 -11.68
CA LEU A 631 -20.86 22.52 -11.64
C LEU A 631 -21.44 23.41 -10.56
N ASP A 632 -22.38 24.27 -10.95
CA ASP A 632 -23.11 25.10 -10.00
C ASP A 632 -24.13 24.31 -9.17
N GLU A 633 -24.89 25.00 -8.33
CA GLU A 633 -25.93 24.40 -7.48
C GLU A 633 -27.02 23.68 -8.29
N GLN A 634 -27.24 24.08 -9.55
CA GLN A 634 -28.21 23.46 -10.45
C GLN A 634 -27.57 22.36 -11.32
N GLY A 635 -26.26 22.12 -11.17
CA GLY A 635 -25.51 21.16 -11.97
C GLY A 635 -25.16 21.65 -13.37
N VAL A 636 -25.32 22.95 -13.65
CA VAL A 636 -24.93 23.55 -14.94
C VAL A 636 -23.42 23.72 -14.96
N GLN A 637 -22.83 23.34 -16.10
CA GLN A 637 -21.39 23.38 -16.28
C GLN A 637 -20.92 24.78 -16.65
N GLN A 638 -19.99 25.27 -15.85
CA GLN A 638 -19.30 26.52 -16.02
C GLN A 638 -17.82 26.23 -16.32
N PHE A 639 -17.18 27.11 -17.08
CA PHE A 639 -15.82 26.94 -17.57
C PHE A 639 -14.99 28.19 -17.39
N ALA A 640 -13.72 27.99 -17.07
CA ALA A 640 -12.66 28.99 -17.15
C ALA A 640 -11.31 28.32 -17.43
N LYS A 641 -10.39 29.08 -17.99
CA LYS A 641 -9.01 28.65 -18.25
C LYS A 641 -8.02 29.70 -17.80
N ASP A 642 -6.75 29.34 -17.61
CA ASP A 642 -5.67 30.23 -17.20
C ASP A 642 -6.07 31.14 -16.02
N ILE A 643 -6.24 30.51 -14.85
CA ILE A 643 -6.50 31.19 -13.57
C ILE A 643 -5.21 31.08 -12.74
N PRO A 644 -4.39 32.15 -12.68
CA PRO A 644 -3.22 32.17 -11.80
C PRO A 644 -3.58 31.91 -10.34
N ALA A 645 -2.60 31.49 -9.54
CA ALA A 645 -2.79 31.40 -8.09
C ALA A 645 -3.18 32.79 -7.53
N GLU A 646 -4.08 32.80 -6.55
CA GLU A 646 -4.67 33.98 -5.89
C GLU A 646 -5.51 34.91 -6.79
N ALA A 647 -5.65 34.61 -8.08
CA ALA A 647 -6.43 35.42 -9.01
C ALA A 647 -7.92 35.07 -8.96
N GLU A 648 -8.76 36.08 -9.20
CA GLU A 648 -10.20 35.92 -9.38
C GLU A 648 -10.55 35.99 -10.87
N LYS A 649 -11.46 35.12 -11.32
CA LYS A 649 -11.91 35.07 -12.71
C LYS A 649 -13.41 34.78 -12.80
N PRO A 650 -14.17 35.49 -13.66
CA PRO A 650 -15.55 35.13 -13.94
C PRO A 650 -15.60 33.79 -14.68
N LEU A 651 -16.64 33.01 -14.38
CA LEU A 651 -16.96 31.76 -15.05
C LEU A 651 -17.98 32.02 -16.18
N LEU A 652 -17.90 31.22 -17.23
CA LEU A 652 -18.82 31.26 -18.37
C LEU A 652 -19.48 29.88 -18.55
N MET A 653 -20.71 29.83 -19.05
CA MET A 653 -21.35 28.54 -19.36
C MET A 653 -20.47 27.74 -20.33
N ALA A 654 -20.21 26.48 -19.99
CA ALA A 654 -19.35 25.60 -20.80
C ALA A 654 -20.02 25.28 -22.13
N THR A 655 -19.27 25.44 -23.22
CA THR A 655 -19.71 25.02 -24.57
C THR A 655 -19.27 23.57 -24.85
N SER A 656 -19.82 22.96 -25.90
CA SER A 656 -19.36 21.64 -26.37
C SER A 656 -17.87 21.64 -26.75
N ASP A 657 -17.36 22.77 -27.21
CA ASP A 657 -15.97 22.93 -27.62
C ASP A 657 -15.05 22.98 -26.40
N ASP A 658 -15.45 23.69 -25.34
CA ASP A 658 -14.69 23.74 -24.07
C ASP A 658 -14.57 22.33 -23.45
N LEU A 659 -15.68 21.58 -23.42
CA LEU A 659 -15.71 20.20 -22.91
C LEU A 659 -14.85 19.26 -23.76
N SER A 660 -14.87 19.46 -25.08
CA SER A 660 -14.06 18.67 -26.03
C SER A 660 -12.57 18.99 -25.89
N GLU A 661 -12.23 20.26 -25.69
CA GLU A 661 -10.86 20.71 -25.38
C GLU A 661 -10.36 20.07 -24.09
N PHE A 662 -11.14 20.12 -23.00
CA PHE A 662 -10.78 19.52 -21.73
C PHE A 662 -10.52 18.01 -21.85
N ARG A 663 -11.43 17.29 -22.53
CA ARG A 663 -11.26 15.85 -22.84
C ARG A 663 -10.00 15.59 -23.66
N ARG A 664 -9.71 16.43 -24.66
CA ARG A 664 -8.53 16.30 -25.51
C ARG A 664 -7.24 16.41 -24.68
N LEU A 665 -7.17 17.34 -23.72
CA LEU A 665 -6.00 17.50 -22.84
C LEU A 665 -5.74 16.25 -21.98
N ILE A 666 -6.79 15.68 -21.39
CA ILE A 666 -6.70 14.41 -20.65
C ILE A 666 -6.23 13.29 -21.59
N ASN A 667 -6.83 13.20 -22.78
CA ASN A 667 -6.53 12.16 -23.77
C ASN A 667 -5.10 12.22 -24.31
N GLN A 668 -4.52 13.42 -24.45
CA GLN A 668 -3.12 13.60 -24.85
C GLN A 668 -2.12 13.05 -23.82
N CYS A 669 -2.54 12.96 -22.57
CA CYS A 669 -1.74 12.47 -21.45
C CYS A 669 -2.05 11.01 -21.08
N THR A 670 -2.79 10.27 -21.92
CA THR A 670 -3.18 8.88 -21.66
C THR A 670 -1.99 7.91 -21.63
N LEU A 671 -2.24 6.77 -20.99
CA LEU A 671 -1.32 5.65 -20.96
C LEU A 671 -1.23 5.05 -22.37
N SER A 672 -0.03 5.00 -22.93
CA SER A 672 0.20 4.55 -24.29
C SER A 672 1.55 3.86 -24.39
N LEU A 673 1.59 2.72 -25.10
CA LEU A 673 2.87 2.09 -25.43
C LEU A 673 3.75 3.04 -26.25
N PRO A 674 5.08 2.95 -26.14
CA PRO A 674 5.99 3.70 -26.99
C PRO A 674 5.77 3.32 -28.45
N GLU A 675 6.01 4.26 -29.35
CA GLU A 675 5.95 4.01 -30.77
C GLU A 675 6.91 2.87 -31.17
N GLY A 676 6.44 1.94 -32.00
CA GLY A 676 7.21 0.75 -32.41
C GLY A 676 7.31 -0.36 -31.37
N PHE A 677 6.77 -0.20 -30.15
CA PHE A 677 6.82 -1.25 -29.13
C PHE A 677 5.71 -2.30 -29.34
N GLU A 678 6.10 -3.50 -29.76
CA GLU A 678 5.19 -4.65 -29.87
C GLU A 678 5.13 -5.46 -28.56
N ARG A 679 4.12 -5.19 -27.73
CA ARG A 679 3.91 -5.92 -26.45
C ARG A 679 3.85 -7.44 -26.62
N ARG A 680 3.19 -7.94 -27.67
CA ARG A 680 3.06 -9.40 -27.91
C ARG A 680 4.40 -10.05 -28.26
N ALA A 681 5.21 -9.37 -29.08
CA ALA A 681 6.56 -9.86 -29.40
C ALA A 681 7.45 -9.84 -28.15
N TYR A 682 7.37 -8.76 -27.36
CA TYR A 682 8.07 -8.66 -26.08
C TYR A 682 7.68 -9.78 -25.11
N ALA A 683 6.38 -9.97 -24.87
CA ALA A 683 5.87 -10.98 -23.95
C ALA A 683 6.27 -12.41 -24.36
N ARG A 684 6.30 -12.72 -25.67
CA ARG A 684 6.79 -14.03 -26.17
C ARG A 684 8.27 -14.26 -25.89
N ASN A 685 9.09 -13.21 -25.93
CA ASN A 685 10.54 -13.30 -25.66
C ASN A 685 10.86 -13.23 -24.15
N SER A 686 10.08 -12.46 -23.39
CA SER A 686 10.15 -12.29 -21.93
C SER A 686 9.74 -13.57 -21.19
N SER A 687 8.72 -14.28 -21.68
CA SER A 687 8.16 -15.47 -21.02
C SER A 687 9.17 -16.60 -20.83
N TYR A 688 10.28 -16.64 -21.58
CA TYR A 688 11.36 -17.59 -21.34
C TYR A 688 12.27 -17.23 -20.14
N ARG A 689 12.33 -15.97 -19.71
CA ARG A 689 13.23 -15.49 -18.64
C ARG A 689 12.54 -15.28 -17.30
N ALA A 690 11.28 -14.83 -17.29
CA ALA A 690 10.55 -14.50 -16.06
C ALA A 690 9.83 -15.70 -15.42
N ASN A 691 9.48 -16.72 -16.19
CA ASN A 691 8.61 -17.80 -15.74
C ASN A 691 9.21 -18.70 -14.65
N TYR A 692 10.52 -18.91 -14.59
CA TYR A 692 11.08 -19.92 -13.67
C TYR A 692 10.88 -19.58 -12.18
N TYR A 693 11.01 -18.31 -11.79
CA TYR A 693 10.88 -17.89 -10.38
C TYR A 693 9.46 -17.51 -9.99
N VAL A 694 8.68 -16.90 -10.90
CA VAL A 694 7.28 -16.55 -10.64
C VAL A 694 6.39 -17.81 -10.64
N GLN A 695 6.67 -18.82 -11.48
CA GLN A 695 5.95 -20.10 -11.42
C GLN A 695 6.24 -20.92 -10.15
N SER A 696 7.38 -20.68 -9.49
CA SER A 696 7.67 -21.32 -8.20
C SER A 696 6.87 -20.71 -7.04
N SER A 697 6.32 -19.51 -7.23
CA SER A 697 5.44 -18.87 -6.25
C SER A 697 4.01 -19.25 -6.60
N ASN A 698 3.39 -20.09 -5.79
CA ASN A 698 2.02 -20.56 -6.00
C ASN A 698 1.00 -19.42 -5.82
N MET A 699 0.84 -18.56 -6.83
CA MET A 699 -0.09 -17.42 -6.81
C MET A 699 -1.38 -17.76 -7.57
N PRO A 700 -2.57 -17.67 -6.94
CA PRO A 700 -3.83 -18.10 -7.57
C PRO A 700 -4.27 -17.23 -8.75
N GLU A 701 -3.93 -15.95 -8.76
CA GLU A 701 -4.34 -14.96 -9.76
C GLU A 701 -3.49 -14.93 -11.03
N ILE A 702 -2.31 -15.57 -11.04
CA ILE A 702 -1.34 -15.47 -12.14
C ILE A 702 -1.92 -15.94 -13.48
N TYR A 703 -2.83 -16.91 -13.47
CA TYR A 703 -3.47 -17.45 -14.68
C TYR A 703 -4.81 -16.81 -15.01
N GLN A 704 -5.25 -15.83 -14.22
CA GLN A 704 -6.61 -15.29 -14.29
C GLN A 704 -6.67 -13.91 -14.91
N MET A 705 -5.73 -13.03 -14.55
CA MET A 705 -5.74 -11.64 -15.00
C MET A 705 -4.38 -10.97 -14.80
N ASP A 706 -3.89 -10.25 -15.80
CA ASP A 706 -2.68 -9.43 -15.69
C ASP A 706 -2.94 -8.12 -14.94
N PRO A 707 -1.98 -7.61 -14.15
CA PRO A 707 -2.07 -6.26 -13.58
C PRO A 707 -2.17 -5.19 -14.67
N SER A 708 -3.06 -4.21 -14.48
CA SER A 708 -3.28 -3.13 -15.44
C SER A 708 -3.59 -1.81 -14.76
N PHE A 709 -2.78 -0.79 -15.02
CA PHE A 709 -2.96 0.51 -14.39
C PHE A 709 -4.23 1.23 -14.85
N ASN A 710 -4.71 0.92 -16.06
CA ASN A 710 -6.01 1.39 -16.55
C ASN A 710 -7.20 0.95 -15.67
N GLN A 711 -7.01 -0.06 -14.80
CA GLN A 711 -8.00 -0.53 -13.85
C GLN A 711 -7.79 0.02 -12.43
N ALA A 712 -6.73 0.80 -12.16
CA ALA A 712 -6.49 1.40 -10.85
C ALA A 712 -7.62 2.38 -10.47
N LEU A 713 -7.84 2.60 -9.17
CA LEU A 713 -8.83 3.57 -8.68
C LEU A 713 -8.67 4.96 -9.31
N ILE A 714 -7.43 5.43 -9.42
CA ILE A 714 -7.08 6.71 -10.05
C ILE A 714 -7.59 6.82 -11.50
N GLU A 715 -7.37 5.80 -12.34
CA GLU A 715 -7.82 5.83 -13.74
C GLU A 715 -9.33 5.67 -13.86
N ARG A 716 -9.94 4.87 -12.99
CA ARG A 716 -11.40 4.71 -12.95
C ARG A 716 -12.09 6.02 -12.63
N GLU A 717 -11.52 6.81 -11.73
CA GLU A 717 -12.07 8.13 -11.40
C GLU A 717 -12.06 9.03 -12.64
N ILE A 718 -10.92 9.11 -13.34
CA ILE A 718 -10.82 9.87 -14.60
C ILE A 718 -11.82 9.36 -15.64
N GLN A 719 -11.90 8.05 -15.85
CA GLN A 719 -12.80 7.43 -16.82
C GLN A 719 -14.27 7.68 -16.48
N ASN A 720 -14.65 7.60 -15.19
CA ASN A 720 -16.00 7.86 -14.72
C ASN A 720 -16.41 9.31 -15.00
N GLN A 721 -15.52 10.26 -14.74
CA GLN A 721 -15.77 11.67 -15.06
C GLN A 721 -15.91 11.90 -16.55
N MET A 722 -15.03 11.34 -17.37
CA MET A 722 -15.11 11.48 -18.83
C MET A 722 -16.39 10.87 -19.41
N ALA A 723 -16.80 9.68 -18.93
CA ALA A 723 -17.97 8.95 -19.39
C ALA A 723 -19.29 9.69 -19.14
N HIS A 724 -19.38 10.43 -18.04
CA HIS A 724 -20.56 11.20 -17.67
C HIS A 724 -20.46 12.68 -18.04
N THR A 725 -19.57 13.04 -18.97
CA THR A 725 -19.33 14.43 -19.36
C THR A 725 -19.14 15.33 -18.14
N PHE A 726 -18.37 14.86 -17.15
CA PHE A 726 -18.06 15.57 -15.90
C PHE A 726 -19.26 15.84 -14.96
N HIS A 727 -20.44 15.24 -15.21
CA HIS A 727 -21.57 15.31 -14.27
C HIS A 727 -21.51 14.27 -13.14
N ALA A 728 -20.61 13.29 -13.21
CA ALA A 728 -20.50 12.25 -12.17
C ALA A 728 -20.06 12.80 -10.80
N MET A 729 -19.46 14.00 -10.75
CA MET A 729 -19.12 14.68 -9.49
C MET A 729 -20.35 15.21 -8.72
N GLY A 730 -21.49 15.40 -9.40
CA GLY A 730 -22.69 16.02 -8.82
C GLY A 730 -22.68 17.57 -8.85
N PRO A 731 -23.74 18.23 -8.38
CA PRO A 731 -23.75 19.70 -8.19
C PRO A 731 -22.72 20.15 -7.15
N ARG A 732 -22.37 21.45 -7.16
CA ARG A 732 -21.40 22.05 -6.22
C ARG A 732 -20.04 21.34 -6.21
N SER A 733 -19.54 21.05 -7.40
CA SER A 733 -18.27 20.37 -7.58
C SER A 733 -17.47 20.97 -8.72
N TYR A 734 -16.20 20.59 -8.86
CA TYR A 734 -15.38 21.00 -9.99
C TYR A 734 -14.30 19.95 -10.30
N ILE A 735 -13.79 20.01 -11.54
CA ILE A 735 -12.58 19.34 -11.97
C ILE A 735 -11.65 20.38 -12.61
N ALA A 736 -10.41 20.43 -12.12
CA ALA A 736 -9.40 21.37 -12.55
C ALA A 736 -8.15 20.64 -13.05
N ILE A 737 -7.61 21.06 -14.20
CA ILE A 737 -6.25 20.70 -14.62
C ILE A 737 -5.32 21.76 -14.06
N VAL A 738 -4.43 21.37 -13.16
CA VAL A 738 -3.50 22.30 -12.47
C VAL A 738 -2.06 22.05 -12.89
N GLU A 739 -1.19 23.06 -12.70
CA GLU A 739 0.24 22.89 -12.98
C GLU A 739 0.94 21.98 -11.96
N HIS A 740 0.69 22.20 -10.66
CA HIS A 740 1.20 21.35 -9.59
C HIS A 740 0.41 21.58 -8.30
N PHE A 741 -0.33 20.58 -7.80
CA PHE A 741 -1.04 20.76 -6.53
C PHE A 741 -0.09 20.60 -5.33
N PRO A 742 -0.07 21.53 -4.35
CA PRO A 742 0.89 21.49 -3.24
C PRO A 742 0.87 20.19 -2.42
N GLU A 743 -0.28 19.53 -2.29
CA GLU A 743 -0.38 18.28 -1.53
C GLU A 743 -0.05 17.02 -2.34
N SER A 744 0.21 17.15 -3.64
CA SER A 744 0.61 16.03 -4.49
C SER A 744 1.90 15.39 -3.96
N PRO A 745 1.92 14.08 -3.66
CA PRO A 745 3.07 13.42 -3.04
C PRO A 745 4.16 13.11 -4.05
N LEU A 746 4.87 14.12 -4.54
CA LEU A 746 5.95 13.96 -5.52
C LEU A 746 7.28 13.67 -4.84
N GLY A 747 8.06 12.74 -5.40
CA GLY A 747 9.39 12.38 -4.87
C GLY A 747 10.49 13.40 -5.16
N MET A 748 10.22 14.37 -6.05
CA MET A 748 11.10 15.49 -6.37
C MET A 748 10.28 16.70 -6.79
N ASN A 749 10.67 17.88 -6.31
CA ASN A 749 10.12 19.14 -6.77
C ASN A 749 10.74 19.53 -8.12
N ILE A 750 10.21 18.94 -9.20
CA ILE A 750 10.59 19.25 -10.58
C ILE A 750 9.35 19.49 -11.42
N ARG A 751 9.48 20.39 -12.40
CA ARG A 751 8.40 20.69 -13.34
C ARG A 751 7.95 19.41 -14.05
N ALA A 752 6.65 19.18 -14.08
CA ALA A 752 6.05 18.08 -14.81
C ALA A 752 6.43 18.16 -16.31
N GLY A 753 6.98 17.06 -16.85
CA GLY A 753 7.39 16.99 -18.25
C GLY A 753 6.23 16.75 -19.22
N GLU A 754 6.54 16.48 -20.49
CA GLU A 754 5.54 16.20 -21.52
C GLU A 754 4.62 15.04 -21.16
N LYS A 755 3.36 15.12 -21.61
CA LYS A 755 2.30 14.13 -21.31
C LYS A 755 2.09 13.88 -19.81
N SER A 756 2.34 14.90 -18.98
CA SER A 756 1.97 14.92 -17.58
C SER A 756 0.64 15.63 -17.37
N ILE A 757 -0.09 15.24 -16.34
CA ILE A 757 -1.35 15.87 -15.94
C ILE A 757 -1.57 15.73 -14.44
N GLU A 758 -1.98 16.82 -13.79
CA GLU A 758 -2.50 16.81 -12.43
C GLU A 758 -3.95 17.30 -12.45
N LEU A 759 -4.86 16.46 -11.92
CA LEU A 759 -6.28 16.74 -11.81
C LEU A 759 -6.65 16.96 -10.35
N VAL A 760 -7.36 18.05 -10.05
CA VAL A 760 -8.01 18.26 -8.76
C VAL A 760 -9.52 18.21 -8.98
N ILE A 761 -10.17 17.23 -8.37
CA ILE A 761 -11.61 17.07 -8.32
C ILE A 761 -12.05 17.47 -6.92
N GLY A 762 -12.96 18.43 -6.78
CA GLY A 762 -13.41 18.83 -5.45
C GLY A 762 -14.87 19.26 -5.37
N SER A 763 -15.38 19.27 -4.13
CA SER A 763 -16.69 19.81 -3.73
C SER A 763 -16.52 21.17 -3.07
N TRP A 764 -17.50 22.08 -3.23
CA TRP A 764 -17.41 23.47 -2.74
C TRP A 764 -18.70 24.01 -2.15
#